data_AF-A0A356M5P8-F1
#
_entry.id   AF-A0A356M5P8-F1
#
_cell.length_a   1.000
_cell.length_b   1.000
_cell.length_c   1.000
_cell.angle_alpha   90.00
_cell.angle_beta   90.00
_cell.angle_gamma   90.00
#
_symmetry.space_group_name_H-M   'P 1'
#
loop_
_entity.id
_entity.type
_entity.pdbx_description
1 polymer ?
#
loop_
_entity_poly.entity_id
_entity_poly.type
_entity_poly.pdbx_seq_one_letter_code
_entity_poly.pdbx_strand_id
1 'polypeptide(L)'
;MYSLKFTVQWGYRFGYFSPKHLPRYDFSGHIEIENGQLEQSERMSTKFDLWGPYIFSVDYVPYGKNSWESRIHNNFDGFRFTVQVEDASLITLQTQAALIHFTPRELKAGGHLVCHLAEKYSPATIHIETDPPEWHLAPNEPDEIRMSFDDLAGEKRYFFGVWGTLARPGKSIQGKLHLKIPDAGSDLDHTAIKFAVRFILSKNAEVNAAIDALPHFSIRANGRVIHQNRKFSMYEDYNAQMLDETTELLPADIFVNGENTIEVINEDAQASLLIQMLRFIPVVQRHLEILSCPRWVVVGVPFRILYRSTQAALVKIDYDERLLSLTVPSGTICDRTHTGKTKIIAPQQGENELFFMALQPFHRETVSFIDLWSGASSAATIEEAWDAAAEKNRFKTGIEIKTDNPLEYEPIIRQVLDRQMGNLIVFRYYRNLHFDYGMLWDAAARCRKYGLYTDTIGWGSLYPEMRHAVADASADHILCAGCHEDTGIYYSTYSSTETNLTLRDAMNTSVQMLRANVVGNRLPGVPVAIGDASGGSRYAYMAGYDIIRHETFVGSHMLILPNARGAARAYGRETWGAHVASQHNQQHELDDGLRRFWLGLFMPWVFGANFVFEEDSLYQNNKYVRMVNDDYMTRIKQEMTAQFHKYTQTHPRAGEPQVDIAVIQGRFAPPFNGLSTPSAPLEPLQENENILVWGRFGRNRWEWGYRQPEKGFHILEIFSPGIYLTPLNQDAHRVRRVFGADPRGEFDFLPIEASRDVFSQYKLALMLNWHTMEVYTEQQDDACRNDYDKLRAYVRDGGTLLISVPQLTTRADRELLLDMADIRPIYEGKVSDLFGVNIGAQSRHLFSGAVGCSSLAGVDFDQELDLIRLPNTSPDEDGGCFLTDIELTTAEVVVQDKATGRPLVVRNKVGNGYAYLLCVHAFPGHEAIKHFLPNLVIALIDRHVRRDVFVDDPSADVYWSVWKTAADAGKIYLLNTDWESGANQKVVVIHAGENNFKYTVLEGQPDEVAFCGNTALYADTPEVYIASDKTDQETVRYSIQGFGPTVLHVYSGSPAVLSLGAKTGLIKPAEEYVLPVNLDELGNSTELLIQRGAS
;
A
#
# COMPACT_ATOMS: atom_id res chain seq x y z
N MET A 1 -8.85 35.49 -30.52
CA MET A 1 -9.46 34.15 -30.36
C MET A 1 -8.68 33.09 -31.14
N TYR A 2 -8.55 31.90 -30.56
CA TYR A 2 -8.01 30.69 -31.17
C TYR A 2 -8.93 29.50 -30.84
N SER A 3 -8.83 28.41 -31.61
CA SER A 3 -9.58 27.17 -31.32
C SER A 3 -8.87 26.39 -30.22
N LEU A 4 -9.57 26.11 -29.12
CA LEU A 4 -9.13 25.24 -28.04
C LEU A 4 -9.94 23.96 -28.08
N LYS A 5 -9.24 22.82 -28.05
CA LYS A 5 -9.85 21.50 -27.91
C LYS A 5 -9.49 20.92 -26.54
N PHE A 6 -10.49 20.48 -25.80
CA PHE A 6 -10.31 19.92 -24.46
C PHE A 6 -11.35 18.83 -24.17
N THR A 7 -11.03 17.93 -23.25
CA THR A 7 -11.96 16.93 -22.74
C THR A 7 -12.38 17.28 -21.32
N VAL A 8 -13.60 16.89 -20.97
CA VAL A 8 -14.17 16.95 -19.63
C VAL A 8 -14.71 15.56 -19.35
N GLN A 9 -14.14 14.87 -18.38
CA GLN A 9 -14.51 13.50 -18.02
C GLN A 9 -14.92 13.48 -16.56
N TRP A 10 -15.95 12.71 -16.21
CA TRP A 10 -16.36 12.57 -14.83
C TRP A 10 -16.81 11.16 -14.49
N GLY A 11 -16.67 10.86 -13.20
CA GLY A 11 -17.10 9.61 -12.62
C GLY A 11 -15.99 8.89 -11.90
N TYR A 12 -16.17 7.59 -11.76
CA TYR A 12 -15.27 6.72 -11.03
C TYR A 12 -15.46 5.27 -11.44
N ARG A 13 -14.41 4.48 -11.28
CA ARG A 13 -14.49 3.02 -11.41
C ARG A 13 -13.63 2.34 -10.37
N PHE A 14 -14.26 1.41 -9.68
CA PHE A 14 -13.61 0.44 -8.79
C PHE A 14 -13.65 -0.95 -9.42
N GLY A 15 -12.53 -1.67 -9.36
CA GLY A 15 -12.46 -3.08 -9.79
C GLY A 15 -13.05 -4.04 -8.76
N TYR A 16 -12.82 -3.77 -7.45
CA TYR A 16 -13.08 -4.73 -6.38
C TYR A 16 -14.36 -4.53 -5.56
N PHE A 17 -15.19 -3.55 -5.93
CA PHE A 17 -16.26 -3.03 -5.09
C PHE A 17 -17.65 -3.31 -5.68
N SER A 18 -18.57 -3.84 -4.87
CA SER A 18 -19.93 -4.19 -5.31
C SER A 18 -20.75 -2.92 -5.59
N PRO A 19 -21.54 -2.88 -6.67
CA PRO A 19 -22.39 -1.75 -7.00
C PRO A 19 -23.34 -1.31 -5.87
N LYS A 20 -23.78 -2.20 -4.97
CA LYS A 20 -24.65 -1.79 -3.86
C LYS A 20 -23.98 -0.75 -2.94
N HIS A 21 -22.66 -0.81 -2.81
CA HIS A 21 -21.89 0.02 -1.88
C HIS A 21 -21.14 1.17 -2.57
N LEU A 22 -21.56 1.51 -3.78
CA LEU A 22 -21.00 2.58 -4.58
C LEU A 22 -22.04 3.70 -4.76
N PRO A 23 -21.65 4.98 -4.54
CA PRO A 23 -22.57 6.11 -4.60
C PRO A 23 -23.03 6.38 -6.03
N ARG A 24 -24.25 6.89 -6.19
CA ARG A 24 -24.77 7.32 -7.50
C ARG A 24 -24.66 8.83 -7.62
N TYR A 25 -24.25 9.31 -8.79
CA TYR A 25 -24.11 10.74 -9.05
C TYR A 25 -24.91 11.18 -10.27
N ASP A 26 -25.45 12.39 -10.21
CA ASP A 26 -26.09 13.06 -11.33
C ASP A 26 -25.20 14.24 -11.77
N PHE A 27 -24.63 14.13 -12.96
CA PHE A 27 -23.81 15.13 -13.63
C PHE A 27 -24.56 15.79 -14.81
N SER A 28 -25.90 15.66 -14.86
CA SER A 28 -26.70 16.38 -15.84
C SER A 28 -26.47 17.88 -15.72
N GLY A 29 -26.32 18.56 -16.85
CA GLY A 29 -25.75 19.90 -16.83
C GLY A 29 -25.60 20.54 -18.20
N HIS A 30 -24.86 21.64 -18.23
CA HIS A 30 -24.56 22.38 -19.45
C HIS A 30 -23.21 23.12 -19.36
N ILE A 31 -22.71 23.55 -20.52
CA ILE A 31 -21.51 24.37 -20.67
C ILE A 31 -21.87 25.78 -21.15
N GLU A 32 -21.25 26.79 -20.56
CA GLU A 32 -21.32 28.20 -20.94
C GLU A 32 -19.93 28.76 -21.19
N ILE A 33 -19.81 29.68 -22.15
CA ILE A 33 -18.53 30.30 -22.53
C ILE A 33 -18.76 31.81 -22.61
N GLU A 34 -18.12 32.55 -21.71
CA GLU A 34 -18.10 34.01 -21.77
C GLU A 34 -16.94 34.49 -22.64
N ASN A 35 -17.20 35.44 -23.53
CA ASN A 35 -16.22 35.97 -24.49
C ASN A 35 -15.60 34.86 -25.36
N GLY A 36 -16.44 33.96 -25.88
CA GLY A 36 -16.06 32.87 -26.78
C GLY A 36 -17.29 32.17 -27.39
N GLN A 37 -17.08 31.09 -28.14
CA GLN A 37 -18.14 30.32 -28.77
C GLN A 37 -17.84 28.82 -28.78
N LEU A 38 -18.86 27.99 -28.51
CA LEU A 38 -18.79 26.54 -28.70
C LEU A 38 -18.91 26.20 -30.19
N GLU A 39 -17.90 25.54 -30.75
CA GLU A 39 -17.90 25.09 -32.17
C GLU A 39 -18.44 23.66 -32.29
N GLN A 40 -17.97 22.77 -31.43
CA GLN A 40 -18.32 21.35 -31.50
C GLN A 40 -18.39 20.74 -30.10
N SER A 41 -19.38 19.86 -29.89
CA SER A 41 -19.45 18.97 -28.74
C SER A 41 -19.62 17.52 -29.18
N GLU A 42 -18.81 16.65 -28.60
CA GLU A 42 -18.82 15.21 -28.83
C GLU A 42 -18.92 14.50 -27.48
N ARG A 43 -19.81 13.52 -27.35
CA ARG A 43 -19.94 12.75 -26.11
C ARG A 43 -18.97 11.59 -26.11
N MET A 44 -18.41 11.33 -24.94
CA MET A 44 -17.56 10.19 -24.66
C MET A 44 -18.34 8.88 -24.83
N SER A 45 -17.70 7.88 -25.43
CA SER A 45 -18.17 6.49 -25.46
C SER A 45 -17.01 5.58 -25.10
N THR A 46 -17.18 4.82 -24.03
CA THR A 46 -16.18 3.88 -23.54
C THR A 46 -16.64 2.44 -23.74
N LYS A 47 -15.69 1.53 -23.97
CA LYS A 47 -15.97 0.10 -24.03
C LYS A 47 -15.95 -0.47 -22.61
N PHE A 48 -16.92 -1.30 -22.28
CA PHE A 48 -16.96 -1.98 -21.00
C PHE A 48 -15.87 -3.07 -20.94
N ASP A 49 -15.12 -3.09 -19.84
CA ASP A 49 -14.22 -4.17 -19.45
C ASP A 49 -14.35 -4.40 -17.93
N LEU A 50 -14.09 -5.63 -17.48
CA LEU A 50 -14.15 -5.99 -16.06
C LEU A 50 -13.14 -5.17 -15.23
N TRP A 51 -11.99 -4.85 -15.82
CA TRP A 51 -10.89 -4.15 -15.17
C TRP A 51 -10.92 -2.62 -15.36
N GLY A 52 -11.95 -2.12 -16.04
CA GLY A 52 -12.24 -0.69 -16.20
C GLY A 52 -12.25 -0.23 -17.66
N PRO A 53 -13.03 0.82 -17.99
CA PRO A 53 -13.25 1.25 -19.37
C PRO A 53 -12.00 1.81 -20.05
N TYR A 54 -10.98 2.16 -19.27
CA TYR A 54 -9.77 2.80 -19.78
C TYR A 54 -8.66 1.86 -20.22
N ILE A 55 -8.99 0.58 -20.34
CA ILE A 55 -8.15 -0.37 -21.07
C ILE A 55 -8.15 -0.06 -22.57
N PHE A 56 -9.23 0.53 -23.09
CA PHE A 56 -9.36 0.91 -24.49
C PHE A 56 -9.32 2.43 -24.68
N SER A 57 -8.99 2.87 -25.90
CA SER A 57 -9.23 4.26 -26.32
C SER A 57 -10.70 4.63 -26.16
N VAL A 58 -10.88 5.88 -25.77
CA VAL A 58 -12.17 6.56 -25.74
C VAL A 58 -12.61 6.92 -27.15
N ASP A 59 -13.85 6.57 -27.51
CA ASP A 59 -14.50 7.02 -28.74
C ASP A 59 -15.28 8.31 -28.47
N TYR A 60 -15.33 9.23 -29.45
CA TYR A 60 -16.07 10.49 -29.34
C TYR A 60 -17.12 10.58 -30.44
N VAL A 61 -18.39 10.68 -30.05
CA VAL A 61 -19.54 10.69 -30.96
C VAL A 61 -20.13 12.11 -31.02
N PRO A 62 -20.37 12.69 -32.22
CA PRO A 62 -20.99 14.01 -32.32
C PRO A 62 -22.29 14.12 -31.51
N TYR A 63 -22.37 15.15 -30.67
CA TYR A 63 -23.52 15.38 -29.78
C TYR A 63 -24.27 16.67 -30.14
N GLY A 64 -23.55 17.75 -30.45
CA GLY A 64 -24.09 18.97 -31.06
C GLY A 64 -24.96 19.85 -30.16
N LYS A 65 -25.03 19.56 -28.85
CA LYS A 65 -25.72 20.38 -27.85
C LYS A 65 -24.75 20.85 -26.76
N ASN A 66 -25.13 21.91 -26.06
CA ASN A 66 -24.41 22.42 -24.89
C ASN A 66 -24.98 21.93 -23.55
N SER A 67 -26.07 21.15 -23.56
CA SER A 67 -26.69 20.56 -22.36
C SER A 67 -26.89 19.06 -22.49
N TRP A 68 -26.84 18.35 -21.36
CA TRP A 68 -26.84 16.88 -21.31
C TRP A 68 -27.48 16.31 -20.04
N GLU A 69 -27.83 15.03 -20.14
CA GLU A 69 -28.20 14.19 -19.01
C GLU A 69 -27.12 13.13 -18.78
N SER A 70 -26.66 13.01 -17.54
CA SER A 70 -25.63 12.06 -17.14
C SER A 70 -25.88 11.57 -15.72
N ARG A 71 -26.31 10.33 -15.57
CA ARG A 71 -26.41 9.66 -14.27
C ARG A 71 -25.50 8.45 -14.29
N ILE A 72 -24.53 8.42 -13.39
CA ILE A 72 -23.49 7.40 -13.39
C ILE A 72 -23.46 6.62 -12.08
N HIS A 73 -23.01 5.39 -12.19
CA HIS A 73 -22.83 4.46 -11.10
C HIS A 73 -21.72 3.48 -11.46
N ASN A 74 -20.56 3.58 -10.78
CA ASN A 74 -19.33 2.83 -11.09
C ASN A 74 -18.98 2.82 -12.59
N ASN A 75 -19.06 4.00 -13.21
CA ASN A 75 -18.86 4.22 -14.64
C ASN A 75 -18.37 5.66 -14.88
N PHE A 76 -17.98 5.96 -16.12
CA PHE A 76 -17.62 7.31 -16.55
C PHE A 76 -18.51 7.81 -17.67
N ASP A 77 -18.62 9.14 -17.74
CA ASP A 77 -19.24 9.87 -18.84
C ASP A 77 -18.45 11.18 -19.03
N GLY A 78 -18.71 11.89 -20.12
CA GLY A 78 -17.96 13.09 -20.42
C GLY A 78 -18.10 13.55 -21.85
N PHE A 79 -17.37 14.61 -22.18
CA PHE A 79 -17.41 15.27 -23.48
C PHE A 79 -16.04 15.70 -23.94
N ARG A 80 -15.90 15.83 -25.26
CA ARG A 80 -14.86 16.62 -25.90
C ARG A 80 -15.49 17.86 -26.51
N PHE A 81 -14.90 19.00 -26.22
CA PHE A 81 -15.35 20.29 -26.70
C PHE A 81 -14.30 20.93 -27.59
N THR A 82 -14.75 21.59 -28.65
CA THR A 82 -13.94 22.51 -29.45
C THR A 82 -14.59 23.89 -29.36
N VAL A 83 -13.81 24.88 -28.92
CA VAL A 83 -14.31 26.23 -28.61
C VAL A 83 -13.41 27.31 -29.21
N GLN A 84 -13.98 28.43 -29.63
CA GLN A 84 -13.25 29.66 -29.97
C GLN A 84 -13.17 30.55 -28.75
N VAL A 85 -11.96 30.81 -28.27
CA VAL A 85 -11.72 31.50 -27.00
C VAL A 85 -10.46 32.37 -27.05
N GLU A 86 -10.33 33.27 -26.09
CA GLU A 86 -9.09 33.95 -25.72
C GLU A 86 -8.59 33.39 -24.38
N ASP A 87 -7.33 33.67 -24.03
CA ASP A 87 -6.75 33.15 -22.78
C ASP A 87 -7.52 33.54 -21.52
N ALA A 88 -8.27 34.65 -21.57
CA ALA A 88 -9.09 35.16 -20.47
C ALA A 88 -10.59 34.84 -20.60
N SER A 89 -11.02 34.10 -21.64
CA SER A 89 -12.41 33.64 -21.74
C SER A 89 -12.74 32.74 -20.55
N LEU A 90 -13.93 32.91 -19.98
CA LEU A 90 -14.38 32.09 -18.85
C LEU A 90 -15.22 30.93 -19.39
N ILE A 91 -14.81 29.71 -19.07
CA ILE A 91 -15.56 28.49 -19.36
C ILE A 91 -16.22 28.03 -18.07
N THR A 92 -17.55 27.90 -18.10
CA THR A 92 -18.36 27.45 -16.96
C THR A 92 -18.98 26.11 -17.29
N LEU A 93 -18.71 25.11 -16.45
CA LEU A 93 -19.36 23.81 -16.47
C LEU A 93 -20.30 23.74 -15.27
N GLN A 94 -21.61 23.73 -15.53
CA GLN A 94 -22.62 23.62 -14.50
C GLN A 94 -23.26 22.23 -14.57
N THR A 95 -23.09 21.44 -13.52
CA THR A 95 -23.74 20.12 -13.37
C THR A 95 -24.57 20.10 -12.09
N GLN A 96 -25.43 19.08 -11.92
CA GLN A 96 -26.15 18.89 -10.65
C GLN A 96 -25.20 18.57 -9.47
N ALA A 97 -24.02 17.98 -9.74
CA ALA A 97 -23.06 17.58 -8.70
C ALA A 97 -22.01 18.67 -8.37
N ALA A 98 -21.68 19.54 -9.33
CA ALA A 98 -20.61 20.53 -9.18
C ALA A 98 -20.76 21.71 -10.17
N LEU A 99 -20.19 22.85 -9.77
CA LEU A 99 -20.01 24.04 -10.61
C LEU A 99 -18.51 24.33 -10.74
N ILE A 100 -18.00 24.36 -11.97
CA ILE A 100 -16.57 24.57 -12.25
C ILE A 100 -16.42 25.77 -13.18
N HIS A 101 -15.46 26.63 -12.86
CA HIS A 101 -15.04 27.75 -13.68
C HIS A 101 -13.55 27.67 -13.94
N PHE A 102 -13.15 27.87 -15.19
CA PHE A 102 -11.74 27.95 -15.55
C PHE A 102 -11.53 28.75 -16.84
N THR A 103 -10.30 29.16 -17.05
CA THR A 103 -9.85 29.85 -18.26
C THR A 103 -8.94 28.95 -19.09
N PRO A 104 -8.84 29.15 -20.42
CA PRO A 104 -7.85 28.48 -21.26
C PRO A 104 -6.42 28.65 -20.77
N ARG A 105 -6.09 29.81 -20.16
CA ARG A 105 -4.77 30.05 -19.56
C ARG A 105 -4.51 29.11 -18.39
N GLU A 106 -5.46 28.97 -17.48
CA GLU A 106 -5.32 28.07 -16.32
C GLU A 106 -5.17 26.61 -16.77
N LEU A 107 -5.99 26.16 -17.72
CA LEU A 107 -5.91 24.80 -18.25
C LEU A 107 -4.55 24.52 -18.91
N LYS A 108 -4.02 25.46 -19.72
CA LYS A 108 -2.71 25.30 -20.35
C LYS A 108 -1.55 25.39 -19.36
N ALA A 109 -1.67 26.23 -18.34
CA ALA A 109 -0.63 26.39 -17.33
C ALA A 109 -0.55 25.18 -16.39
N GLY A 110 -1.70 24.61 -16.02
CA GLY A 110 -1.77 23.39 -15.20
C GLY A 110 -1.66 22.09 -15.99
N GLY A 111 -1.84 22.13 -17.31
CA GLY A 111 -1.93 20.96 -18.20
C GLY A 111 -3.25 20.20 -18.09
N HIS A 112 -3.81 20.13 -16.88
CA HIS A 112 -5.13 19.59 -16.58
C HIS A 112 -5.72 20.23 -15.30
N LEU A 113 -6.98 19.94 -14.99
CA LEU A 113 -7.69 20.32 -13.77
C LEU A 113 -8.44 19.12 -13.20
N VAL A 114 -8.34 18.91 -11.90
CA VAL A 114 -9.06 17.86 -11.17
C VAL A 114 -9.97 18.52 -10.13
N CYS A 115 -11.26 18.18 -10.15
CA CYS A 115 -12.25 18.69 -9.21
C CYS A 115 -12.92 17.52 -8.48
N HIS A 116 -12.73 17.46 -7.17
CA HIS A 116 -13.45 16.52 -6.30
C HIS A 116 -14.85 17.08 -5.99
N LEU A 117 -15.82 16.17 -5.77
CA LEU A 117 -17.14 16.56 -5.30
C LEU A 117 -17.09 17.03 -3.83
N ALA A 118 -18.09 17.79 -3.39
CA ALA A 118 -18.14 18.33 -2.03
C ALA A 118 -18.32 17.25 -0.93
N GLU A 119 -18.78 16.05 -1.30
CA GLU A 119 -18.85 14.91 -0.40
C GLU A 119 -17.44 14.39 -0.09
N LYS A 120 -17.07 14.40 1.20
CA LYS A 120 -15.78 13.91 1.66
C LYS A 120 -15.60 12.42 1.36
N TYR A 121 -14.43 12.06 0.84
CA TYR A 121 -14.05 10.75 0.31
C TYR A 121 -14.92 10.29 -0.88
N SER A 122 -15.49 11.25 -1.62
CA SER A 122 -16.19 10.95 -2.87
C SER A 122 -15.21 10.29 -3.85
N PRO A 123 -15.56 9.11 -4.39
CA PRO A 123 -14.75 8.50 -5.43
C PRO A 123 -14.89 9.22 -6.78
N ALA A 124 -15.96 10.00 -6.98
CA ALA A 124 -16.18 10.70 -8.24
C ALA A 124 -15.36 11.98 -8.32
N THR A 125 -14.72 12.14 -9.48
CA THR A 125 -13.97 13.34 -9.85
C THR A 125 -14.47 13.88 -11.19
N ILE A 126 -14.28 15.18 -11.42
CA ILE A 126 -14.33 15.79 -12.76
C ILE A 126 -12.88 16.11 -13.16
N HIS A 127 -12.44 15.61 -14.31
CA HIS A 127 -11.12 15.82 -14.87
C HIS A 127 -11.22 16.55 -16.20
N ILE A 128 -10.45 17.63 -16.36
CA ILE A 128 -10.45 18.51 -17.54
C ILE A 128 -9.02 18.58 -18.07
N GLU A 129 -8.81 18.29 -19.35
CA GLU A 129 -7.47 18.29 -19.97
C GLU A 129 -7.53 18.73 -21.44
N THR A 130 -6.41 19.18 -22.00
CA THR A 130 -6.30 19.45 -23.44
C THR A 130 -6.45 18.17 -24.27
N ASP A 131 -6.88 18.27 -25.54
CA ASP A 131 -6.84 17.15 -26.50
C ASP A 131 -5.95 17.52 -27.71
N PRO A 132 -4.77 16.90 -27.88
CA PRO A 132 -4.22 15.81 -27.07
C PRO A 132 -3.76 16.26 -25.66
N PRO A 133 -3.72 15.33 -24.67
CA PRO A 133 -3.17 15.62 -23.36
C PRO A 133 -1.63 15.60 -23.39
N GLU A 134 -0.99 16.58 -22.74
CA GLU A 134 0.48 16.68 -22.69
C GLU A 134 1.04 16.66 -21.26
N TRP A 135 0.21 16.88 -20.24
CA TRP A 135 0.61 17.04 -18.84
C TRP A 135 1.37 15.84 -18.25
N HIS A 136 1.14 14.64 -18.80
CA HIS A 136 1.70 13.39 -18.31
C HIS A 136 3.09 13.07 -18.86
N LEU A 137 3.50 13.71 -19.96
CA LEU A 137 4.78 13.41 -20.61
C LEU A 137 5.95 13.88 -19.76
N ALA A 138 7.04 13.12 -19.77
CA ALA A 138 8.29 13.53 -19.13
C ALA A 138 8.74 14.94 -19.61
N PRO A 139 9.27 15.80 -18.73
CA PRO A 139 9.85 17.08 -19.15
C PRO A 139 11.03 16.85 -20.11
N ASN A 140 11.34 17.84 -20.95
CA ASN A 140 12.51 17.75 -21.85
C ASN A 140 13.81 17.83 -21.03
N GLU A 141 14.75 16.93 -21.29
CA GLU A 141 16.13 17.05 -20.81
C GLU A 141 16.84 18.24 -21.51
N PRO A 142 17.90 18.81 -20.92
CA PRO A 142 18.73 19.82 -21.60
C PRO A 142 19.23 19.32 -22.96
N ASP A 143 19.12 20.17 -23.98
CA ASP A 143 19.49 19.85 -25.38
C ASP A 143 18.70 18.69 -26.02
N GLU A 144 17.66 18.16 -25.35
CA GLU A 144 16.78 17.14 -25.91
C GLU A 144 16.02 17.69 -27.13
N ILE A 145 16.10 16.94 -28.23
CA ILE A 145 15.24 17.11 -29.38
C ILE A 145 14.21 15.97 -29.37
N ARG A 146 12.96 16.35 -29.11
CA ARG A 146 11.82 15.43 -29.09
C ARG A 146 11.04 15.57 -30.39
N MET A 147 10.98 14.49 -31.15
CA MET A 147 10.00 14.36 -32.23
C MET A 147 8.73 13.77 -31.65
N SER A 148 7.68 14.57 -31.62
CA SER A 148 6.33 14.12 -31.32
C SER A 148 5.79 13.29 -32.48
N PHE A 149 4.64 12.64 -32.27
CA PHE A 149 3.98 11.95 -33.35
C PHE A 149 3.65 12.91 -34.50
N ASP A 150 3.35 14.19 -34.26
CA ASP A 150 3.01 15.16 -35.31
C ASP A 150 4.16 15.49 -36.25
N ASP A 151 5.40 15.32 -35.82
CA ASP A 151 6.62 15.56 -36.61
C ASP A 151 6.90 14.46 -37.64
N LEU A 152 6.19 13.32 -37.56
CA LEU A 152 6.31 12.20 -38.48
C LEU A 152 5.22 12.24 -39.55
N ALA A 153 5.58 12.13 -40.82
CA ALA A 153 4.63 12.02 -41.91
C ALA A 153 3.93 10.65 -41.87
N GLY A 154 2.60 10.67 -41.75
CA GLY A 154 1.80 9.46 -41.71
C GLY A 154 0.41 9.70 -41.14
N GLU A 155 -0.36 8.62 -41.05
CA GLU A 155 -1.70 8.62 -40.50
C GLU A 155 -1.64 8.71 -38.97
N LYS A 156 -2.35 9.67 -38.36
CA LYS A 156 -2.47 9.78 -36.90
C LYS A 156 -3.56 8.85 -36.39
N ARG A 157 -3.28 8.15 -35.28
CA ARG A 157 -4.22 7.21 -34.64
C ARG A 157 -4.15 7.36 -33.13
N TYR A 158 -5.25 6.99 -32.47
CA TYR A 158 -5.40 6.98 -31.03
C TYR A 158 -5.70 5.56 -30.54
N PHE A 159 -4.67 4.83 -30.10
CA PHE A 159 -4.80 3.44 -29.64
C PHE A 159 -4.45 3.29 -28.17
N PHE A 160 -5.28 2.53 -27.45
CA PHE A 160 -5.15 2.24 -26.02
C PHE A 160 -4.85 3.50 -25.17
N GLY A 161 -5.44 4.64 -25.51
CA GLY A 161 -5.21 5.89 -24.78
C GLY A 161 -4.00 6.72 -25.25
N VAL A 162 -3.32 6.32 -26.33
CA VAL A 162 -2.09 6.95 -26.83
C VAL A 162 -2.27 7.47 -28.25
N TRP A 163 -1.90 8.74 -28.48
CA TRP A 163 -1.78 9.31 -29.82
C TRP A 163 -0.43 8.96 -30.44
N GLY A 164 -0.44 8.59 -31.72
CA GLY A 164 0.79 8.32 -32.46
C GLY A 164 0.63 8.34 -33.97
N THR A 165 1.75 8.19 -34.68
CA THR A 165 1.79 8.04 -36.13
C THR A 165 1.89 6.56 -36.50
N LEU A 166 0.94 6.09 -37.31
CA LEU A 166 0.78 4.70 -37.68
C LEU A 166 1.72 4.32 -38.84
N ALA A 167 2.60 3.35 -38.58
CA ALA A 167 3.30 2.57 -39.59
C ALA A 167 2.61 1.21 -39.77
N ARG A 168 1.86 1.07 -40.87
CA ARG A 168 1.19 -0.19 -41.23
C ARG A 168 2.21 -1.31 -41.53
N PRO A 169 1.81 -2.59 -41.46
CA PRO A 169 2.71 -3.72 -41.81
C PRO A 169 3.42 -3.50 -43.15
N GLY A 170 4.75 -3.65 -43.16
CA GLY A 170 5.58 -3.45 -44.34
C GLY A 170 5.68 -2.01 -44.87
N LYS A 171 5.27 -0.99 -44.10
CA LYS A 171 5.33 0.44 -44.50
C LYS A 171 6.34 1.21 -43.66
N SER A 172 6.81 2.34 -44.20
CA SER A 172 7.65 3.29 -43.46
C SER A 172 6.96 4.65 -43.27
N ILE A 173 7.32 5.30 -42.18
CA ILE A 173 6.99 6.69 -41.86
C ILE A 173 8.30 7.46 -41.66
N GLN A 174 8.28 8.77 -41.89
CA GLN A 174 9.51 9.55 -41.96
C GLN A 174 9.29 10.97 -41.46
N GLY A 175 10.33 11.55 -40.86
CA GLY A 175 10.35 12.92 -40.38
C GLY A 175 11.75 13.50 -40.45
N LYS A 176 11.85 14.79 -40.14
CA LYS A 176 13.11 15.53 -40.11
C LYS A 176 13.31 16.11 -38.73
N LEU A 177 14.54 16.10 -38.25
CA LEU A 177 14.89 16.75 -37.00
C LEU A 177 16.22 17.47 -37.11
N HIS A 178 16.38 18.54 -36.35
CA HIS A 178 17.60 19.33 -36.34
C HIS A 178 18.41 19.01 -35.07
N LEU A 179 19.64 18.50 -35.22
CA LEU A 179 20.54 18.24 -34.10
C LEU A 179 21.68 19.24 -34.06
N LYS A 180 22.06 19.60 -32.84
CA LYS A 180 23.34 20.22 -32.55
C LYS A 180 24.16 19.24 -31.72
N ILE A 181 25.17 18.65 -32.33
CA ILE A 181 26.12 17.74 -31.71
C ILE A 181 27.19 18.59 -31.02
N PRO A 182 27.39 18.43 -29.70
CA PRO A 182 28.42 19.15 -28.96
C PRO A 182 29.81 18.72 -29.42
N ASP A 183 30.79 19.63 -29.31
CA ASP A 183 32.19 19.29 -29.52
C ASP A 183 32.73 18.50 -28.31
N ALA A 184 33.61 17.53 -28.57
CA ALA A 184 34.33 16.82 -27.51
C ALA A 184 35.25 17.80 -26.76
N GLY A 185 35.25 17.74 -25.42
CA GLY A 185 36.07 18.63 -24.59
C GLY A 185 37.56 18.29 -24.59
N SER A 186 37.89 17.04 -24.94
CA SER A 186 39.24 16.52 -25.09
C SER A 186 39.27 15.39 -26.12
N ASP A 187 40.47 15.02 -26.60
CA ASP A 187 40.67 13.89 -27.52
C ASP A 187 40.24 12.52 -26.93
N LEU A 188 40.01 12.46 -25.62
CA LEU A 188 39.61 11.26 -24.89
C LEU A 188 38.10 11.18 -24.66
N ASP A 189 37.37 12.26 -24.93
CA ASP A 189 35.92 12.30 -24.80
C ASP A 189 35.26 11.79 -26.08
N HIS A 190 34.09 11.18 -25.93
CA HIS A 190 33.29 10.70 -27.06
C HIS A 190 31.93 11.38 -27.08
N THR A 191 31.51 11.85 -28.24
CA THR A 191 30.18 12.38 -28.45
C THR A 191 29.24 11.26 -28.87
N ALA A 192 28.07 11.21 -28.24
CA ALA A 192 27.05 10.21 -28.49
C ALA A 192 25.67 10.86 -28.45
N ILE A 193 24.66 10.15 -28.97
CA ILE A 193 23.25 10.53 -28.86
C ILE A 193 22.56 9.46 -28.03
N LYS A 194 22.01 9.83 -26.87
CA LYS A 194 21.05 8.97 -26.16
C LYS A 194 19.74 9.05 -26.93
N PHE A 195 19.35 7.93 -27.50
CA PHE A 195 18.15 7.78 -28.32
C PHE A 195 17.10 7.00 -27.54
N ALA A 196 15.85 7.46 -27.54
CA ALA A 196 14.72 6.68 -27.07
C ALA A 196 13.60 6.65 -28.11
N VAL A 197 12.97 5.48 -28.27
CA VAL A 197 11.75 5.32 -29.06
C VAL A 197 10.64 4.84 -28.15
N ARG A 198 9.47 5.45 -28.31
CA ARG A 198 8.26 5.08 -27.61
C ARG A 198 7.17 4.67 -28.59
N PHE A 199 6.63 3.48 -28.39
CA PHE A 199 5.73 2.85 -29.35
C PHE A 199 4.70 1.93 -28.70
N ILE A 200 3.65 1.64 -29.47
CA ILE A 200 2.61 0.65 -29.12
C ILE A 200 2.22 -0.15 -30.36
N LEU A 201 1.78 -1.39 -30.15
CA LEU A 201 1.37 -2.29 -31.23
C LEU A 201 -0.14 -2.47 -31.31
N SER A 202 -0.62 -2.81 -32.50
CA SER A 202 -1.97 -3.33 -32.69
C SER A 202 -1.99 -4.42 -33.76
N LYS A 203 -2.76 -5.50 -33.51
CA LYS A 203 -3.10 -6.51 -34.53
C LYS A 203 -3.87 -5.89 -35.70
N ASN A 204 -4.51 -4.74 -35.49
CA ASN A 204 -5.38 -4.11 -36.46
C ASN A 204 -5.08 -2.62 -36.58
N ALA A 205 -4.86 -2.16 -37.81
CA ALA A 205 -4.57 -0.76 -38.13
C ALA A 205 -5.78 0.19 -37.92
N GLU A 206 -6.99 -0.35 -37.77
CA GLU A 206 -8.23 0.44 -37.69
C GLU A 206 -8.86 0.45 -36.29
N VAL A 207 -8.55 -0.52 -35.44
CA VAL A 207 -9.17 -0.65 -34.11
C VAL A 207 -8.15 -1.11 -33.07
N ASN A 208 -8.41 -0.80 -31.81
CA ASN A 208 -7.66 -1.35 -30.67
C ASN A 208 -7.76 -2.87 -30.66
N ALA A 209 -6.66 -3.54 -30.96
CA ALA A 209 -6.57 -5.00 -30.92
C ALA A 209 -5.19 -5.42 -30.39
N ALA A 210 -5.13 -5.87 -29.13
CA ALA A 210 -3.86 -6.21 -28.47
C ALA A 210 -3.16 -7.38 -29.16
N ILE A 211 -1.83 -7.31 -29.28
CA ILE A 211 -0.99 -8.37 -29.82
C ILE A 211 0.09 -8.79 -28.85
N ASP A 212 0.26 -10.10 -28.76
CA ASP A 212 1.48 -10.71 -28.28
C ASP A 212 2.36 -10.99 -29.49
N ALA A 213 3.42 -10.20 -29.67
CA ALA A 213 4.41 -10.42 -30.71
C ALA A 213 5.73 -9.75 -30.34
N LEU A 214 6.80 -10.24 -30.96
CA LEU A 214 8.05 -9.51 -31.08
C LEU A 214 7.93 -8.58 -32.30
N PRO A 215 7.64 -7.28 -32.13
CA PRO A 215 7.48 -6.41 -33.28
C PRO A 215 8.81 -6.26 -33.98
N HIS A 216 8.78 -6.48 -35.30
CA HIS A 216 9.95 -6.34 -36.12
C HIS A 216 9.91 -4.99 -36.84
N PHE A 217 10.68 -4.02 -36.35
CA PHE A 217 10.85 -2.74 -37.02
C PHE A 217 12.27 -2.21 -36.87
N SER A 218 12.67 -1.35 -37.80
CA SER A 218 13.96 -0.66 -37.76
C SER A 218 13.78 0.85 -37.87
N ILE A 219 14.66 1.59 -37.23
CA ILE A 219 14.73 3.06 -37.35
C ILE A 219 16.07 3.40 -38.00
N ARG A 220 16.04 4.29 -38.98
CA ARG A 220 17.21 4.77 -39.69
C ARG A 220 17.38 6.26 -39.49
N ALA A 221 18.61 6.69 -39.27
CA ALA A 221 19.04 8.07 -39.36
C ALA A 221 19.96 8.24 -40.57
N ASN A 222 19.64 9.15 -41.48
CA ASN A 222 20.42 9.42 -42.70
C ASN A 222 20.74 8.15 -43.51
N GLY A 223 19.79 7.21 -43.55
CA GLY A 223 19.92 5.92 -44.25
C GLY A 223 20.68 4.83 -43.49
N ARG A 224 21.25 5.10 -42.32
CA ARG A 224 21.91 4.10 -41.45
C ARG A 224 20.93 3.61 -40.39
N VAL A 225 20.87 2.29 -40.15
CA VAL A 225 20.06 1.71 -39.07
C VAL A 225 20.64 2.14 -37.73
N ILE A 226 19.81 2.79 -36.92
CA ILE A 226 20.16 3.23 -35.56
C ILE A 226 19.49 2.40 -34.48
N HIS A 227 18.35 1.78 -34.78
CA HIS A 227 17.65 0.92 -33.85
C HIS A 227 16.98 -0.22 -34.62
N GLN A 228 17.00 -1.40 -34.03
CA GLN A 228 16.22 -2.54 -34.47
C GLN A 228 15.55 -3.12 -33.25
N ASN A 229 14.22 -3.17 -33.25
CA ASN A 229 13.53 -3.63 -32.07
C ASN A 229 13.79 -5.12 -31.83
N ARG A 230 14.17 -5.43 -30.59
CA ARG A 230 14.36 -6.79 -30.07
C ARG A 230 13.55 -7.02 -28.79
N LYS A 231 12.68 -6.09 -28.43
CA LYS A 231 11.85 -6.14 -27.23
C LYS A 231 10.54 -6.85 -27.52
N PHE A 232 10.12 -7.71 -26.62
CA PHE A 232 8.80 -8.33 -26.60
C PHE A 232 7.78 -7.35 -26.02
N SER A 233 6.68 -7.12 -26.72
CA SER A 233 5.63 -6.19 -26.25
C SER A 233 4.57 -6.95 -25.47
N MET A 234 4.31 -6.51 -24.24
CA MET A 234 3.38 -7.16 -23.32
C MET A 234 1.96 -6.56 -23.41
N TYR A 235 0.99 -7.35 -22.97
CA TYR A 235 -0.34 -6.85 -22.63
C TYR A 235 -0.71 -7.28 -21.20
N GLU A 236 -1.49 -6.46 -20.52
CA GLU A 236 -2.04 -6.77 -19.20
C GLU A 236 -3.47 -7.32 -19.31
N ASP A 237 -3.82 -8.26 -18.42
CA ASP A 237 -5.18 -8.75 -18.18
C ASP A 237 -6.03 -8.94 -19.45
N TYR A 238 -5.50 -9.75 -20.37
CA TYR A 238 -6.11 -10.22 -21.63
C TYR A 238 -6.30 -9.20 -22.75
N ASN A 239 -6.43 -7.90 -22.46
CA ASN A 239 -6.95 -6.92 -23.43
C ASN A 239 -6.15 -5.60 -23.54
N ALA A 240 -5.23 -5.29 -22.63
CA ALA A 240 -4.57 -3.98 -22.56
C ALA A 240 -3.15 -4.00 -23.10
N GLN A 241 -2.86 -3.36 -24.24
CA GLN A 241 -1.48 -3.22 -24.71
C GLN A 241 -0.70 -2.23 -23.82
N MET A 242 0.50 -2.63 -23.38
CA MET A 242 1.41 -1.74 -22.65
C MET A 242 2.09 -0.77 -23.63
N LEU A 243 2.37 0.44 -23.14
CA LEU A 243 3.22 1.39 -23.83
C LEU A 243 4.67 0.94 -23.62
N ASP A 244 5.47 0.89 -24.68
CA ASP A 244 6.86 0.47 -24.63
C ASP A 244 7.78 1.64 -24.92
N GLU A 245 8.89 1.70 -24.17
CA GLU A 245 10.00 2.60 -24.45
C GLU A 245 11.31 1.82 -24.39
N THR A 246 12.19 2.07 -25.37
CA THR A 246 13.54 1.50 -25.40
C THR A 246 14.55 2.62 -25.56
N THR A 247 15.66 2.56 -24.82
CA THR A 247 16.73 3.55 -24.86
C THR A 247 18.05 2.91 -25.30
N GLU A 248 18.78 3.60 -26.18
CA GLU A 248 20.09 3.17 -26.68
C GLU A 248 21.05 4.36 -26.73
N LEU A 249 22.36 4.07 -26.68
CA LEU A 249 23.39 5.08 -26.88
C LEU A 249 24.04 4.90 -28.25
N LEU A 250 23.92 5.92 -29.09
CA LEU A 250 24.33 5.88 -30.49
C LEU A 250 25.59 6.73 -30.74
N PRO A 251 26.54 6.27 -31.57
CA PRO A 251 27.64 7.10 -32.03
C PRO A 251 27.17 8.38 -32.72
N ALA A 252 27.76 9.53 -32.37
CA ALA A 252 27.36 10.81 -32.96
C ALA A 252 27.70 10.94 -34.45
N ASP A 253 28.66 10.16 -34.97
CA ASP A 253 29.09 10.18 -36.38
C ASP A 253 28.05 9.60 -37.37
N ILE A 254 26.95 9.04 -36.85
CA ILE A 254 25.76 8.66 -37.63
C ILE A 254 24.96 9.90 -38.04
N PHE A 255 25.04 10.96 -37.23
CA PHE A 255 24.26 12.18 -37.39
C PHE A 255 25.12 13.31 -37.97
N VAL A 256 24.45 14.28 -38.57
CA VAL A 256 25.07 15.53 -39.03
C VAL A 256 24.66 16.68 -38.12
N ASN A 257 25.56 17.65 -37.93
CA ASN A 257 25.19 18.93 -37.34
C ASN A 257 24.20 19.62 -38.30
N GLY A 258 22.96 19.82 -37.84
CA GLY A 258 21.87 20.38 -38.62
C GLY A 258 20.75 19.38 -38.86
N GLU A 259 20.15 19.42 -40.06
CA GLU A 259 18.99 18.60 -40.41
C GLU A 259 19.39 17.14 -40.66
N ASN A 260 18.70 16.22 -39.99
CA ASN A 260 18.82 14.77 -40.14
C ASN A 260 17.48 14.20 -40.59
N THR A 261 17.51 13.16 -41.42
CA THR A 261 16.30 12.43 -41.84
C THR A 261 16.14 11.18 -40.99
N ILE A 262 14.96 10.99 -40.40
CA ILE A 262 14.59 9.79 -39.65
C ILE A 262 13.52 9.02 -40.41
N GLU A 263 13.75 7.72 -40.58
CA GLU A 263 12.80 6.79 -41.19
C GLU A 263 12.53 5.64 -40.20
N VAL A 264 11.26 5.41 -39.88
CA VAL A 264 10.80 4.24 -39.13
C VAL A 264 10.19 3.26 -40.12
N ILE A 265 10.73 2.05 -40.21
CA ILE A 265 10.33 1.00 -41.14
C ILE A 265 9.68 -0.13 -40.33
N ASN A 266 8.37 -0.31 -40.48
CA ASN A 266 7.69 -1.47 -39.94
C ASN A 266 7.98 -2.68 -40.85
N GLU A 267 8.85 -3.58 -40.38
CA GLU A 267 9.28 -4.79 -41.08
C GLU A 267 8.35 -5.98 -40.78
N ASP A 268 7.41 -5.81 -39.84
CA ASP A 268 6.42 -6.81 -39.45
C ASP A 268 5.36 -6.99 -40.53
N ALA A 269 4.92 -8.25 -40.70
CA ALA A 269 3.91 -8.63 -41.69
C ALA A 269 2.47 -8.59 -41.15
N GLN A 270 2.30 -8.54 -39.84
CA GLN A 270 1.01 -8.69 -39.16
C GLN A 270 0.67 -7.50 -38.26
N ALA A 271 1.62 -7.00 -37.48
CA ALA A 271 1.39 -5.95 -36.50
C ALA A 271 1.51 -4.54 -37.10
N SER A 272 0.58 -3.67 -36.76
CA SER A 272 0.72 -2.23 -36.99
C SER A 272 1.50 -1.60 -35.84
N LEU A 273 2.45 -0.74 -36.18
CA LEU A 273 3.29 -0.01 -35.24
C LEU A 273 2.79 1.42 -35.11
N LEU A 274 2.56 1.88 -33.89
CA LEU A 274 2.20 3.26 -33.61
C LEU A 274 3.36 3.93 -32.86
N ILE A 275 4.01 4.90 -33.50
CA ILE A 275 5.09 5.68 -32.89
C ILE A 275 4.49 6.89 -32.18
N GLN A 276 4.60 6.94 -30.86
CA GLN A 276 4.18 8.10 -30.08
C GLN A 276 5.24 9.19 -30.16
N MET A 277 6.51 8.83 -29.97
CA MET A 277 7.58 9.80 -29.77
C MET A 277 8.98 9.19 -29.96
N LEU A 278 9.91 10.02 -30.46
CA LEU A 278 11.35 9.73 -30.54
C LEU A 278 12.12 10.83 -29.81
N ARG A 279 13.09 10.48 -28.95
CA ARG A 279 13.96 11.41 -28.21
C ARG A 279 15.38 11.25 -28.67
N PHE A 280 16.05 12.38 -28.89
CA PHE A 280 17.47 12.44 -29.22
C PHE A 280 18.13 13.44 -28.28
N ILE A 281 19.05 12.95 -27.45
CA ILE A 281 19.72 13.77 -26.44
C ILE A 281 21.23 13.69 -26.71
N PRO A 282 21.84 14.74 -27.29
CA PRO A 282 23.27 14.79 -27.47
C PRO A 282 24.00 14.79 -26.13
N VAL A 283 24.95 13.87 -25.95
CA VAL A 283 25.73 13.72 -24.72
C VAL A 283 27.22 13.64 -25.02
N VAL A 284 28.04 14.19 -24.11
CA VAL A 284 29.50 14.05 -24.15
C VAL A 284 29.91 13.07 -23.07
N GLN A 285 30.34 11.88 -23.48
CA GLN A 285 30.93 10.88 -22.58
C GLN A 285 32.37 11.28 -22.28
N ARG A 286 32.61 11.70 -21.04
CA ARG A 286 33.95 12.09 -20.60
C ARG A 286 34.85 10.88 -20.42
N HIS A 287 36.16 11.05 -20.62
CA HIS A 287 37.12 9.96 -20.43
C HIS A 287 36.96 9.26 -19.08
N LEU A 288 36.88 10.01 -17.98
CA LEU A 288 36.68 9.49 -16.64
C LEU A 288 35.38 10.09 -16.06
N GLU A 289 34.31 9.31 -16.07
CA GLU A 289 32.94 9.75 -15.74
C GLU A 289 32.37 8.91 -14.59
N ILE A 290 31.86 9.55 -13.54
CA ILE A 290 31.04 8.87 -12.53
C ILE A 290 29.65 8.65 -13.11
N LEU A 291 29.24 7.39 -13.24
CA LEU A 291 27.94 7.01 -13.78
C LEU A 291 26.89 6.88 -12.68
N SER A 292 27.29 6.40 -11.50
CA SER A 292 26.40 6.21 -10.37
C SER A 292 27.16 6.31 -9.05
N CYS A 293 26.58 7.05 -8.12
CA CYS A 293 27.00 7.17 -6.73
C CYS A 293 25.74 7.33 -5.89
N PRO A 294 25.59 6.58 -4.77
CA PRO A 294 24.48 6.79 -3.87
C PRO A 294 24.54 8.20 -3.27
N ARG A 295 23.37 8.83 -3.13
CA ARG A 295 23.22 10.11 -2.44
C ARG A 295 23.35 9.93 -0.93
N TRP A 296 22.85 8.83 -0.39
CA TRP A 296 22.92 8.51 1.03
C TRP A 296 23.35 7.06 1.25
N VAL A 297 24.00 6.79 2.38
CA VAL A 297 24.46 5.44 2.75
C VAL A 297 24.20 5.17 4.23
N VAL A 298 24.25 3.90 4.64
CA VAL A 298 24.17 3.48 6.04
C VAL A 298 25.53 2.94 6.46
N VAL A 299 25.99 3.36 7.65
CA VAL A 299 27.24 2.90 8.27
C VAL A 299 27.24 1.38 8.38
N GLY A 300 28.37 0.76 8.01
CA GLY A 300 28.51 -0.69 8.00
C GLY A 300 27.84 -1.42 6.83
N VAL A 301 27.11 -0.73 5.94
CA VAL A 301 26.50 -1.33 4.75
C VAL A 301 27.34 -1.02 3.51
N PRO A 302 27.82 -2.04 2.76
CA PRO A 302 28.52 -1.82 1.50
C PRO A 302 27.65 -1.12 0.45
N PHE A 303 28.24 -0.22 -0.32
CA PHE A 303 27.61 0.47 -1.44
C PHE A 303 28.54 0.58 -2.63
N ARG A 304 27.97 0.76 -3.83
CA ARG A 304 28.70 0.78 -5.11
C ARG A 304 28.91 2.21 -5.60
N ILE A 305 30.10 2.50 -6.12
CA ILE A 305 30.34 3.62 -7.05
C ILE A 305 30.68 3.03 -8.41
N LEU A 306 29.93 3.44 -9.44
CA LEU A 306 30.13 3.04 -10.84
C LEU A 306 30.77 4.21 -11.59
N TYR A 307 31.88 3.94 -12.28
CA TYR A 307 32.52 4.91 -13.14
C TYR A 307 32.92 4.30 -14.48
N ARG A 308 33.08 5.13 -15.50
CA ARG A 308 33.49 4.74 -16.84
C ARG A 308 34.87 5.28 -17.16
N SER A 309 35.68 4.47 -17.84
CA SER A 309 36.89 4.93 -18.53
C SER A 309 36.79 4.68 -20.04
N THR A 310 36.97 5.69 -20.89
CA THR A 310 36.85 5.52 -22.36
C THR A 310 38.02 4.77 -22.99
N GLN A 311 39.14 4.62 -22.28
CA GLN A 311 40.33 3.84 -22.66
C GLN A 311 40.93 3.17 -21.42
N ALA A 312 42.03 2.42 -21.56
CA ALA A 312 42.76 1.92 -20.40
C ALA A 312 43.35 3.09 -19.59
N ALA A 313 43.22 3.04 -18.27
CA ALA A 313 43.65 4.09 -17.35
C ALA A 313 44.39 3.50 -16.15
N LEU A 314 45.13 4.34 -15.42
CA LEU A 314 45.70 4.01 -14.12
C LEU A 314 45.11 4.95 -13.07
N VAL A 315 44.04 4.52 -12.42
CA VAL A 315 43.20 5.42 -11.60
C VAL A 315 43.66 5.39 -10.14
N LYS A 316 44.08 6.55 -9.63
CA LYS A 316 44.22 6.82 -8.19
C LYS A 316 42.87 7.21 -7.62
N ILE A 317 42.50 6.59 -6.50
CA ILE A 317 41.28 6.87 -5.74
C ILE A 317 41.67 7.58 -4.44
N ASP A 318 41.07 8.73 -4.16
CA ASP A 318 41.32 9.52 -2.95
C ASP A 318 40.03 9.76 -2.17
N TYR A 319 40.07 9.52 -0.86
CA TYR A 319 38.94 9.64 0.08
C TYR A 319 39.45 9.67 1.53
N ASP A 320 38.65 10.17 2.47
CA ASP A 320 38.97 10.13 3.90
C ASP A 320 38.80 8.71 4.48
N GLU A 321 39.92 8.06 4.83
CA GLU A 321 39.96 6.71 5.41
C GLU A 321 39.33 6.63 6.81
N ARG A 322 39.07 7.77 7.46
CA ARG A 322 38.31 7.82 8.72
C ARG A 322 36.82 7.66 8.48
N LEU A 323 36.33 8.06 7.31
CA LEU A 323 34.89 8.05 6.97
C LEU A 323 34.51 6.85 6.11
N LEU A 324 35.40 6.44 5.20
CA LEU A 324 35.14 5.41 4.20
C LEU A 324 36.21 4.32 4.21
N SER A 325 35.82 3.11 3.80
CA SER A 325 36.74 2.02 3.51
C SER A 325 36.39 1.34 2.20
N LEU A 326 37.40 0.97 1.40
CA LEU A 326 37.22 0.08 0.26
C LEU A 326 36.90 -1.33 0.78
N THR A 327 35.87 -1.95 0.22
CA THR A 327 35.36 -3.26 0.66
C THR A 327 35.01 -4.15 -0.53
N VAL A 328 34.61 -5.39 -0.24
CA VAL A 328 34.00 -6.32 -1.20
C VAL A 328 32.69 -6.84 -0.57
N PRO A 329 31.58 -6.86 -1.31
CA PRO A 329 30.32 -7.44 -0.79
C PRO A 329 30.51 -8.90 -0.37
N SER A 330 29.84 -9.30 0.72
CA SER A 330 29.81 -10.69 1.15
C SER A 330 29.13 -11.57 0.07
N GLY A 331 29.67 -12.77 -0.17
CA GLY A 331 29.10 -13.71 -1.15
C GLY A 331 29.46 -13.46 -2.62
N THR A 332 30.33 -12.49 -2.93
CA THR A 332 30.77 -12.25 -4.32
C THR A 332 31.53 -13.47 -4.88
N ILE A 333 30.99 -14.09 -5.93
CA ILE A 333 31.77 -14.96 -6.84
C ILE A 333 32.68 -14.02 -7.63
N CYS A 334 33.84 -13.67 -7.05
CA CYS A 334 34.77 -12.76 -7.68
C CYS A 334 35.48 -13.42 -8.85
N ASP A 335 35.09 -13.08 -10.08
CA ASP A 335 36.06 -12.97 -11.17
C ASP A 335 36.88 -11.68 -10.95
N ARG A 336 37.93 -11.80 -10.13
CA ARG A 336 39.08 -10.86 -10.03
C ARG A 336 38.79 -9.40 -9.64
N THR A 337 37.93 -9.11 -8.67
CA THR A 337 37.92 -7.77 -8.03
C THR A 337 39.03 -7.67 -6.98
N HIS A 338 39.69 -6.51 -6.95
CA HIS A 338 40.94 -6.25 -6.23
C HIS A 338 40.78 -6.41 -4.71
N THR A 339 41.45 -7.40 -4.12
CA THR A 339 41.42 -7.70 -2.68
C THR A 339 42.45 -6.89 -1.87
N GLY A 340 42.74 -5.64 -2.25
CA GLY A 340 43.85 -4.88 -1.69
C GLY A 340 43.47 -3.48 -1.24
N LYS A 341 44.07 -3.00 -0.15
CA LYS A 341 44.04 -1.61 0.34
C LYS A 341 44.67 -0.58 -0.62
N THR A 342 44.85 -0.94 -1.90
CA THR A 342 45.66 -0.18 -2.84
C THR A 342 44.80 0.90 -3.50
N LYS A 343 45.08 2.17 -3.18
CA LYS A 343 44.42 3.36 -3.77
C LYS A 343 44.71 3.59 -5.26
N ILE A 344 45.38 2.65 -5.93
CA ILE A 344 45.71 2.73 -7.35
C ILE A 344 45.25 1.43 -8.00
N ILE A 345 44.40 1.56 -9.02
CA ILE A 345 43.81 0.46 -9.76
C ILE A 345 44.05 0.65 -11.26
N ALA A 346 44.15 -0.46 -11.99
CA ALA A 346 44.29 -0.46 -13.45
C ALA A 346 42.97 -0.95 -14.07
N PRO A 347 41.95 -0.09 -14.20
CA PRO A 347 40.66 -0.48 -14.77
C PRO A 347 40.78 -0.90 -16.23
N GLN A 348 39.82 -1.73 -16.66
CA GLN A 348 39.61 -1.97 -18.07
C GLN A 348 38.88 -0.78 -18.70
N GLN A 349 39.06 -0.63 -20.01
CA GLN A 349 38.20 0.26 -20.80
C GLN A 349 36.73 -0.15 -20.60
N GLY A 350 35.85 0.83 -20.38
CA GLY A 350 34.43 0.64 -20.13
C GLY A 350 34.03 0.95 -18.69
N GLU A 351 32.95 0.31 -18.23
CA GLU A 351 32.39 0.47 -16.90
C GLU A 351 33.18 -0.32 -15.85
N ASN A 352 33.44 0.32 -14.71
CA ASN A 352 34.18 -0.25 -13.59
C ASN A 352 33.43 0.04 -12.29
N GLU A 353 33.35 -0.96 -11.41
CA GLU A 353 32.64 -0.88 -10.13
C GLU A 353 33.63 -0.96 -8.96
N LEU A 354 33.41 -0.12 -7.96
CA LEU A 354 34.09 -0.20 -6.67
C LEU A 354 33.07 -0.19 -5.55
N PHE A 355 33.39 -0.92 -4.47
CA PHE A 355 32.56 -0.99 -3.30
C PHE A 355 33.23 -0.28 -2.13
N PHE A 356 32.45 0.52 -1.44
CA PHE A 356 32.84 1.26 -0.25
C PHE A 356 31.91 0.91 0.91
N MET A 357 32.35 1.19 2.12
CA MET A 357 31.54 1.10 3.33
C MET A 357 31.83 2.32 4.20
N ALA A 358 30.77 2.98 4.65
CA ALA A 358 30.88 4.08 5.61
C ALA A 358 31.21 3.53 6.99
N LEU A 359 32.13 4.20 7.68
CA LEU A 359 32.67 3.80 8.98
C LEU A 359 32.05 4.57 10.16
N GLN A 360 31.53 5.76 9.89
CA GLN A 360 30.87 6.65 10.86
C GLN A 360 29.95 7.62 10.10
N PRO A 361 28.98 8.27 10.77
CA PRO A 361 28.11 9.23 10.11
C PRO A 361 28.87 10.49 9.66
N PHE A 362 28.47 11.04 8.51
CA PHE A 362 29.04 12.27 7.95
C PHE A 362 28.04 13.00 7.04
N HIS A 363 28.27 14.29 6.84
CA HIS A 363 27.57 15.13 5.87
C HIS A 363 28.57 15.51 4.78
N ARG A 364 28.32 15.05 3.56
CA ARG A 364 29.04 15.35 2.32
C ARG A 364 30.52 14.93 2.29
N GLU A 365 30.78 13.70 1.85
CA GLU A 365 32.13 13.19 1.56
C GLU A 365 32.34 13.02 0.05
N THR A 366 33.55 13.33 -0.44
CA THR A 366 33.88 13.25 -1.87
C THR A 366 34.98 12.22 -2.13
N VAL A 367 34.68 11.26 -2.99
CA VAL A 367 35.66 10.29 -3.51
C VAL A 367 36.18 10.80 -4.85
N SER A 368 37.47 11.09 -4.92
CA SER A 368 38.12 11.57 -6.15
C SER A 368 38.77 10.42 -6.93
N PHE A 369 38.57 10.42 -8.23
CA PHE A 369 39.14 9.47 -9.19
C PHE A 369 40.05 10.23 -10.13
N ILE A 370 41.31 9.85 -10.22
CA ILE A 370 42.33 10.56 -11.02
C ILE A 370 43.05 9.54 -11.89
N ASP A 371 42.91 9.63 -13.20
CA ASP A 371 43.76 8.85 -14.12
C ASP A 371 45.17 9.45 -14.14
N LEU A 372 46.14 8.68 -13.66
CA LEU A 372 47.54 9.08 -13.58
C LEU A 372 48.22 9.14 -14.96
N TRP A 373 47.61 8.56 -16.00
CA TRP A 373 48.14 8.61 -17.36
C TRP A 373 47.69 9.84 -18.14
N SER A 374 46.38 10.13 -18.18
CA SER A 374 45.84 11.30 -18.87
C SER A 374 45.80 12.57 -18.02
N GLY A 375 45.81 12.44 -16.69
CA GLY A 375 45.53 13.53 -15.76
C GLY A 375 44.04 13.86 -15.61
N ALA A 376 43.14 13.16 -16.30
CA ALA A 376 41.70 13.35 -16.17
C ALA A 376 41.23 12.99 -14.75
N SER A 377 40.28 13.76 -14.22
CA SER A 377 39.72 13.53 -12.89
C SER A 377 38.21 13.62 -12.86
N SER A 378 37.59 12.79 -12.02
CA SER A 378 36.17 12.79 -11.71
C SER A 378 35.98 12.70 -10.20
N ALA A 379 34.80 13.06 -9.71
CA ALA A 379 34.51 13.00 -8.28
C ALA A 379 33.08 12.50 -8.05
N ALA A 380 32.92 11.63 -7.06
CA ALA A 380 31.64 11.13 -6.59
C ALA A 380 31.37 11.70 -5.20
N THR A 381 30.23 12.35 -5.01
CA THR A 381 29.83 12.94 -3.73
C THR A 381 28.74 12.08 -3.09
N ILE A 382 28.98 11.67 -1.85
CA ILE A 382 27.98 11.02 -0.99
C ILE A 382 27.47 12.10 -0.05
N GLU A 383 26.21 12.48 -0.16
CA GLU A 383 25.63 13.59 0.61
C GLU A 383 25.47 13.22 2.09
N GLU A 384 25.04 12.00 2.41
CA GLU A 384 24.70 11.63 3.79
C GLU A 384 25.17 10.21 4.16
N ALA A 385 25.74 10.04 5.36
CA ALA A 385 25.95 8.72 5.95
C ALA A 385 25.25 8.60 7.30
N TRP A 386 24.30 7.69 7.39
CA TRP A 386 23.44 7.45 8.54
C TRP A 386 23.93 6.27 9.39
N ASP A 387 23.71 6.32 10.69
CA ASP A 387 24.13 5.32 11.70
C ASP A 387 22.94 4.96 12.58
N ALA A 388 21.78 4.76 11.94
CA ALA A 388 20.56 4.43 12.63
C ALA A 388 20.55 2.95 13.01
N ALA A 389 20.09 2.65 14.23
CA ALA A 389 20.05 1.28 14.74
C ALA A 389 19.07 0.44 13.91
N ALA A 390 19.55 -0.60 13.23
CA ALA A 390 18.71 -1.43 12.37
C ALA A 390 17.54 -2.08 13.14
N GLU A 391 16.36 -2.13 12.50
CA GLU A 391 15.23 -2.91 12.99
C GLU A 391 15.60 -4.40 13.12
N LYS A 392 14.97 -5.13 14.05
CA LYS A 392 15.17 -6.60 14.22
C LYS A 392 15.06 -7.33 12.87
N ASN A 393 14.04 -6.98 12.09
CA ASN A 393 13.86 -7.43 10.72
C ASN A 393 13.94 -6.21 9.81
N ARG A 394 15.14 -5.91 9.30
CA ARG A 394 15.38 -4.79 8.38
C ARG A 394 14.29 -4.75 7.30
N PHE A 395 13.61 -3.61 7.24
CA PHE A 395 12.50 -3.41 6.31
C PHE A 395 12.97 -3.48 4.86
N LYS A 396 12.14 -4.11 4.01
CA LYS A 396 12.45 -4.31 2.60
C LYS A 396 11.49 -3.54 1.70
N THR A 397 12.00 -2.53 1.02
CA THR A 397 11.27 -1.80 -0.03
C THR A 397 11.48 -2.55 -1.33
N GLY A 398 10.40 -3.13 -1.86
CA GLY A 398 10.44 -3.99 -3.04
C GLY A 398 10.09 -3.27 -4.33
N ILE A 399 10.79 -3.64 -5.40
CA ILE A 399 10.53 -3.19 -6.76
C ILE A 399 10.16 -4.42 -7.58
N GLU A 400 8.92 -4.44 -8.05
CA GLU A 400 8.46 -5.49 -8.93
C GLU A 400 8.96 -5.27 -10.36
N ILE A 401 9.56 -6.31 -10.92
CA ILE A 401 9.98 -6.36 -12.30
C ILE A 401 8.98 -7.21 -13.06
N LYS A 402 8.03 -6.52 -13.68
CA LYS A 402 7.03 -7.08 -14.60
C LYS A 402 7.58 -6.99 -16.02
N THR A 403 8.49 -7.89 -16.37
CA THR A 403 9.00 -8.00 -17.75
C THR A 403 9.18 -9.45 -18.16
N ASP A 404 8.70 -9.75 -19.36
CA ASP A 404 8.94 -11.00 -20.05
C ASP A 404 10.15 -10.92 -21.00
N ASN A 405 10.81 -9.75 -21.08
CA ASN A 405 12.04 -9.57 -21.84
C ASN A 405 13.26 -9.73 -20.92
N PRO A 406 14.04 -10.82 -21.04
CA PRO A 406 15.16 -11.04 -20.15
C PRO A 406 16.27 -9.97 -20.28
N LEU A 407 16.30 -9.21 -21.37
CA LEU A 407 17.24 -8.10 -21.57
C LEU A 407 16.94 -6.87 -20.67
N GLU A 408 15.76 -6.81 -20.04
CA GLU A 408 15.34 -5.66 -19.22
C GLU A 408 15.69 -5.80 -17.74
N TYR A 409 15.98 -7.01 -17.26
CA TYR A 409 16.31 -7.22 -15.85
C TYR A 409 17.50 -6.36 -15.40
N GLU A 410 18.60 -6.39 -16.16
CA GLU A 410 19.81 -5.64 -15.80
C GLU A 410 19.61 -4.11 -15.85
N PRO A 411 19.03 -3.51 -16.91
CA PRO A 411 18.68 -2.09 -16.91
C PRO A 411 17.83 -1.65 -15.72
N ILE A 412 16.80 -2.43 -15.38
CA ILE A 412 15.91 -2.11 -14.26
C ILE A 412 16.65 -2.21 -12.92
N ILE A 413 17.41 -3.29 -12.69
CA ILE A 413 18.22 -3.44 -11.46
C ILE A 413 19.23 -2.29 -11.31
N ARG A 414 19.86 -1.86 -12.42
CA ARG A 414 20.74 -0.68 -12.40
C ARG A 414 19.97 0.57 -11.98
N GLN A 415 18.80 0.82 -12.55
CA GLN A 415 17.97 1.97 -12.18
C GLN A 415 17.56 1.95 -10.70
N VAL A 416 17.22 0.78 -10.15
CA VAL A 416 16.90 0.61 -8.72
C VAL A 416 18.08 1.02 -7.84
N LEU A 417 19.31 0.61 -8.21
CA LEU A 417 20.53 0.96 -7.48
C LEU A 417 20.85 2.45 -7.61
N ASP A 418 20.77 3.01 -8.82
CA ASP A 418 21.17 4.38 -9.12
C ASP A 418 20.21 5.42 -8.52
N ARG A 419 18.91 5.09 -8.50
CA ARG A 419 17.87 5.93 -7.86
C ARG A 419 17.64 5.58 -6.39
N GLN A 420 18.33 4.59 -5.85
CA GLN A 420 18.15 4.08 -4.48
C GLN A 420 16.69 3.79 -4.14
N MET A 421 15.99 3.09 -5.03
CA MET A 421 14.54 2.86 -4.93
C MET A 421 14.17 1.76 -3.93
N GLY A 422 15.06 0.83 -3.64
CA GLY A 422 14.73 -0.30 -2.78
C GLY A 422 15.89 -1.27 -2.56
N ASN A 423 15.62 -2.26 -1.72
CA ASN A 423 16.55 -3.34 -1.37
C ASN A 423 15.94 -4.73 -1.58
N LEU A 424 14.78 -4.84 -2.23
CA LEU A 424 14.13 -6.09 -2.63
C LEU A 424 13.73 -6.01 -4.11
N ILE A 425 14.04 -7.05 -4.88
CA ILE A 425 13.56 -7.22 -6.26
C ILE A 425 12.53 -8.35 -6.30
N VAL A 426 11.33 -8.05 -6.80
CA VAL A 426 10.26 -9.03 -6.95
C VAL A 426 10.19 -9.43 -8.42
N PHE A 427 10.56 -10.67 -8.73
CA PHE A 427 10.47 -11.21 -10.09
C PHE A 427 9.08 -11.81 -10.32
N ARG A 428 8.29 -11.22 -11.21
CA ARG A 428 6.98 -11.74 -11.61
C ARG A 428 6.98 -12.12 -13.08
N TYR A 429 6.31 -13.23 -13.37
CA TYR A 429 6.24 -13.80 -14.72
C TYR A 429 4.81 -13.82 -15.25
N TYR A 430 4.63 -13.43 -16.52
CA TYR A 430 3.37 -13.43 -17.24
C TYR A 430 3.45 -14.20 -18.58
N ARG A 431 3.28 -15.51 -18.53
CA ARG A 431 2.95 -16.36 -19.71
C ARG A 431 3.79 -16.12 -20.99
N ASN A 432 5.11 -15.98 -20.88
CA ASN A 432 5.99 -15.95 -22.05
C ASN A 432 6.46 -17.35 -22.53
N LEU A 433 6.25 -17.68 -23.81
CA LEU A 433 6.75 -18.90 -24.48
C LEU A 433 8.28 -18.87 -24.78
N HIS A 434 8.96 -17.74 -24.61
CA HIS A 434 10.36 -17.47 -24.96
C HIS A 434 11.24 -17.09 -23.77
N PHE A 435 10.89 -17.56 -22.57
CA PHE A 435 11.59 -17.22 -21.33
C PHE A 435 13.02 -17.80 -21.26
N ASP A 436 14.00 -16.99 -20.83
CA ASP A 436 15.39 -17.41 -20.61
C ASP A 436 15.70 -17.48 -19.11
N TYR A 437 15.69 -18.71 -18.57
CA TYR A 437 15.99 -18.96 -17.16
C TYR A 437 17.45 -18.65 -16.78
N GLY A 438 18.39 -18.71 -17.73
CA GLY A 438 19.80 -18.39 -17.48
C GLY A 438 19.98 -16.90 -17.23
N MET A 439 19.34 -16.06 -18.04
CA MET A 439 19.35 -14.60 -17.84
C MET A 439 18.63 -14.19 -16.55
N LEU A 440 17.52 -14.87 -16.19
CA LEU A 440 16.88 -14.65 -14.89
C LEU A 440 17.81 -15.02 -13.73
N TRP A 441 18.49 -16.17 -13.82
CA TRP A 441 19.47 -16.60 -12.82
C TRP A 441 20.58 -15.55 -12.68
N ASP A 442 21.12 -15.06 -13.79
CA ASP A 442 22.16 -14.03 -13.80
C ASP A 442 21.67 -12.73 -13.14
N ALA A 443 20.43 -12.31 -13.42
CA ALA A 443 19.82 -11.15 -12.79
C ALA A 443 19.68 -11.33 -11.26
N ALA A 444 19.16 -12.47 -10.82
CA ALA A 444 19.03 -12.78 -9.39
C ALA A 444 20.40 -12.93 -8.68
N ALA A 445 21.42 -13.45 -9.36
CA ALA A 445 22.78 -13.53 -8.83
C ALA A 445 23.42 -12.14 -8.70
N ARG A 446 23.10 -11.21 -9.62
CA ARG A 446 23.51 -9.81 -9.52
C ARG A 446 22.81 -9.09 -8.37
N CYS A 447 21.52 -9.33 -8.14
CA CYS A 447 20.83 -8.83 -6.95
C CYS A 447 21.60 -9.18 -5.68
N ARG A 448 22.00 -10.46 -5.53
CA ARG A 448 22.82 -10.93 -4.41
C ARG A 448 24.18 -10.22 -4.34
N LYS A 449 24.89 -10.06 -5.46
CA LYS A 449 26.16 -9.31 -5.54
C LYS A 449 26.02 -7.88 -4.98
N TYR A 450 24.89 -7.24 -5.19
CA TYR A 450 24.60 -5.88 -4.71
C TYR A 450 23.92 -5.85 -3.33
N GLY A 451 23.74 -7.00 -2.67
CA GLY A 451 23.10 -7.10 -1.37
C GLY A 451 21.58 -6.92 -1.38
N LEU A 452 20.95 -6.97 -2.56
CA LEU A 452 19.50 -6.91 -2.71
C LEU A 452 18.86 -8.25 -2.35
N TYR A 453 17.73 -8.21 -1.66
CA TYR A 453 16.87 -9.37 -1.45
C TYR A 453 16.07 -9.69 -2.71
N THR A 454 15.57 -10.91 -2.82
CA THR A 454 14.70 -11.33 -3.93
C THR A 454 13.42 -12.00 -3.47
N ASP A 455 12.35 -11.79 -4.21
CA ASP A 455 11.10 -12.56 -4.16
C ASP A 455 10.77 -13.03 -5.58
N THR A 456 10.03 -14.11 -5.70
CA THR A 456 9.50 -14.61 -6.97
C THR A 456 8.01 -14.94 -6.85
N ILE A 457 7.26 -14.42 -7.82
CA ILE A 457 5.82 -14.58 -7.93
C ILE A 457 5.49 -15.33 -9.20
N GLY A 458 4.96 -16.54 -9.05
CA GLY A 458 4.48 -17.37 -10.15
C GLY A 458 2.95 -17.54 -10.17
N TRP A 459 2.41 -17.86 -11.33
CA TRP A 459 1.02 -18.35 -11.47
C TRP A 459 0.96 -19.84 -11.11
N GLY A 460 0.79 -20.15 -9.82
CA GLY A 460 0.59 -21.52 -9.34
C GLY A 460 1.79 -22.45 -9.57
N SER A 461 1.50 -23.75 -9.74
CA SER A 461 2.49 -24.80 -10.00
C SER A 461 3.01 -24.85 -11.44
N LEU A 462 2.63 -23.91 -12.31
CA LEU A 462 2.85 -23.99 -13.75
C LEU A 462 4.30 -23.72 -14.20
N TYR A 463 5.12 -23.08 -13.36
CA TYR A 463 6.49 -22.67 -13.72
C TYR A 463 7.50 -22.86 -12.56
N PRO A 464 7.73 -24.10 -12.10
CA PRO A 464 8.66 -24.36 -11.00
C PRO A 464 10.10 -23.90 -11.29
N GLU A 465 10.53 -23.95 -12.55
CA GLU A 465 11.89 -23.63 -12.99
C GLU A 465 12.28 -22.18 -12.68
N MET A 466 11.34 -21.24 -12.78
CA MET A 466 11.56 -19.83 -12.44
C MET A 466 11.92 -19.69 -10.96
N ARG A 467 11.16 -20.35 -10.08
CA ARG A 467 11.40 -20.28 -8.63
C ARG A 467 12.74 -20.91 -8.26
N HIS A 468 13.08 -22.02 -8.91
CA HIS A 468 14.40 -22.64 -8.74
C HIS A 468 15.52 -21.71 -9.19
N ALA A 469 15.42 -21.10 -10.38
CA ALA A 469 16.45 -20.20 -10.90
C ALA A 469 16.71 -19.01 -9.95
N VAL A 470 15.66 -18.36 -9.46
CA VAL A 470 15.80 -17.22 -8.51
C VAL A 470 16.33 -17.70 -7.16
N ALA A 471 15.77 -18.77 -6.59
CA ALA A 471 16.21 -19.29 -5.29
C ALA A 471 17.67 -19.73 -5.29
N ASP A 472 18.10 -20.48 -6.31
CA ASP A 472 19.47 -20.97 -6.41
C ASP A 472 20.47 -19.82 -6.59
N ALA A 473 20.11 -18.80 -7.38
CA ALA A 473 20.94 -17.62 -7.61
C ALA A 473 21.05 -16.70 -6.39
N SER A 474 19.93 -16.47 -5.69
CA SER A 474 19.85 -15.56 -4.56
C SER A 474 20.36 -16.16 -3.25
N ALA A 475 20.32 -17.48 -3.09
CA ALA A 475 20.80 -18.19 -1.91
C ALA A 475 20.22 -17.59 -0.60
N ASP A 476 21.06 -17.03 0.27
CA ASP A 476 20.67 -16.44 1.55
C ASP A 476 19.95 -15.09 1.43
N HIS A 477 19.91 -14.50 0.23
CA HIS A 477 19.19 -13.26 -0.06
C HIS A 477 17.75 -13.49 -0.57
N ILE A 478 17.29 -14.73 -0.72
CA ILE A 478 15.87 -14.96 -1.05
C ILE A 478 14.99 -14.70 0.17
N LEU A 479 14.06 -13.76 0.04
CA LEU A 479 13.03 -13.49 1.04
C LEU A 479 11.99 -14.61 1.04
N CYS A 480 11.43 -14.92 -0.13
CA CYS A 480 10.43 -15.96 -0.32
C CYS A 480 10.22 -16.31 -1.79
N ALA A 481 9.39 -17.35 -2.01
CA ALA A 481 8.88 -17.72 -3.32
C ALA A 481 7.42 -18.20 -3.19
N GLY A 482 6.57 -17.94 -4.18
CA GLY A 482 5.23 -18.52 -4.18
C GLY A 482 4.25 -17.92 -5.17
N CYS A 483 2.96 -18.06 -4.88
CA CYS A 483 1.88 -17.67 -5.79
C CYS A 483 1.44 -16.22 -5.60
N HIS A 484 1.03 -15.57 -6.69
CA HIS A 484 0.45 -14.23 -6.64
C HIS A 484 -0.79 -14.21 -5.75
N GLU A 485 -1.78 -15.07 -6.01
CA GLU A 485 -3.02 -15.07 -5.24
C GLU A 485 -3.74 -16.44 -5.27
N ASP A 486 -3.59 -17.25 -4.22
CA ASP A 486 -4.36 -18.51 -4.09
C ASP A 486 -5.54 -18.40 -3.10
N THR A 487 -5.61 -17.34 -2.29
CA THR A 487 -6.75 -17.13 -1.37
C THR A 487 -7.99 -16.56 -2.07
N GLY A 488 -7.88 -16.19 -3.34
CA GLY A 488 -9.02 -15.86 -4.21
C GLY A 488 -10.07 -16.98 -4.32
N ILE A 489 -9.82 -18.17 -3.78
CA ILE A 489 -10.83 -19.23 -3.57
C ILE A 489 -12.02 -18.77 -2.70
N TYR A 490 -11.86 -17.72 -1.90
CA TYR A 490 -12.93 -17.16 -1.07
C TYR A 490 -13.73 -16.07 -1.79
N TYR A 491 -13.33 -15.68 -3.00
CA TYR A 491 -14.09 -14.74 -3.82
C TYR A 491 -15.47 -15.27 -4.19
N SER A 492 -16.42 -14.35 -4.35
CA SER A 492 -17.78 -14.68 -4.80
C SER A 492 -17.89 -14.91 -6.31
N THR A 493 -16.74 -15.04 -7.00
CA THR A 493 -16.63 -15.30 -8.45
C THR A 493 -16.89 -16.75 -8.85
N TYR A 494 -16.67 -17.68 -7.92
CA TYR A 494 -16.78 -19.11 -8.17
C TYR A 494 -18.13 -19.63 -7.71
N SER A 495 -18.76 -20.50 -8.52
CA SER A 495 -19.98 -21.18 -8.10
C SER A 495 -19.73 -22.06 -6.87
N SER A 496 -20.73 -22.10 -5.99
CA SER A 496 -20.77 -23.00 -4.85
C SER A 496 -20.66 -24.44 -5.30
N THR A 497 -19.85 -25.23 -4.59
CA THR A 497 -19.79 -26.68 -4.81
C THR A 497 -20.98 -27.42 -4.18
N GLU A 498 -21.72 -26.80 -3.26
CA GLU A 498 -22.83 -27.40 -2.49
C GLU A 498 -22.47 -28.68 -1.71
N THR A 499 -21.18 -28.96 -1.51
CA THR A 499 -20.71 -30.22 -0.90
C THR A 499 -20.54 -30.16 0.61
N ASN A 500 -20.24 -28.98 1.17
CA ASN A 500 -19.97 -28.81 2.60
C ASN A 500 -21.28 -28.65 3.38
N LEU A 501 -21.45 -29.37 4.49
CA LEU A 501 -22.66 -29.31 5.31
C LEU A 501 -22.52 -28.36 6.51
N THR A 502 -21.29 -28.18 6.99
CA THR A 502 -20.96 -27.35 8.15
C THR A 502 -19.82 -26.38 7.85
N LEU A 503 -19.64 -25.36 8.70
CA LEU A 503 -18.50 -24.44 8.60
C LEU A 503 -17.17 -25.14 8.86
N ARG A 504 -17.18 -26.22 9.65
CA ARG A 504 -16.01 -27.10 9.84
C ARG A 504 -15.59 -27.73 8.51
N ASP A 505 -16.55 -28.26 7.74
CA ASP A 505 -16.27 -28.88 6.45
C ASP A 505 -15.73 -27.86 5.44
N ALA A 506 -16.34 -26.68 5.38
CA ALA A 506 -15.91 -25.59 4.51
C ALA A 506 -14.47 -25.14 4.83
N MET A 507 -14.17 -24.92 6.12
CA MET A 507 -12.84 -24.57 6.58
C MET A 507 -11.82 -25.65 6.21
N ASN A 508 -12.08 -26.91 6.58
CA ASN A 508 -11.17 -28.03 6.33
C ASN A 508 -10.88 -28.20 4.83
N THR A 509 -11.91 -28.13 3.99
CA THR A 509 -11.77 -28.25 2.53
C THR A 509 -10.92 -27.12 1.96
N SER A 510 -11.15 -25.88 2.40
CA SER A 510 -10.37 -24.73 1.95
C SER A 510 -8.89 -24.81 2.37
N VAL A 511 -8.60 -25.19 3.62
CA VAL A 511 -7.24 -25.37 4.13
C VAL A 511 -6.53 -26.51 3.41
N GLN A 512 -7.22 -27.61 3.10
CA GLN A 512 -6.65 -28.71 2.31
C GLN A 512 -6.29 -28.27 0.88
N MET A 513 -7.14 -27.47 0.23
CA MET A 513 -6.85 -26.92 -1.09
C MET A 513 -5.62 -26.00 -1.06
N LEU A 514 -5.56 -25.07 -0.12
CA LEU A 514 -4.40 -24.20 0.07
C LEU A 514 -3.13 -25.00 0.40
N ARG A 515 -3.23 -26.04 1.22
CA ARG A 515 -2.09 -26.90 1.58
C ARG A 515 -1.50 -27.62 0.37
N ALA A 516 -2.33 -28.03 -0.59
CA ALA A 516 -1.84 -28.62 -1.82
C ALA A 516 -0.95 -27.63 -2.60
N ASN A 517 -1.33 -26.35 -2.64
CA ASN A 517 -0.52 -25.31 -3.27
C ASN A 517 0.78 -25.04 -2.51
N VAL A 518 0.75 -25.00 -1.18
CA VAL A 518 1.97 -24.89 -0.35
C VAL A 518 2.96 -26.02 -0.69
N VAL A 519 2.49 -27.26 -0.74
CA VAL A 519 3.32 -28.42 -1.08
C VAL A 519 3.91 -28.30 -2.48
N GLY A 520 3.13 -27.83 -3.45
CA GLY A 520 3.60 -27.63 -4.83
C GLY A 520 4.61 -26.49 -5.01
N ASN A 521 4.67 -25.54 -4.06
CA ASN A 521 5.58 -24.39 -4.11
C ASN A 521 6.79 -24.50 -3.16
N ARG A 522 6.86 -25.54 -2.32
CA ARG A 522 7.91 -25.71 -1.32
C ARG A 522 9.26 -25.96 -1.97
N LEU A 523 10.24 -25.10 -1.68
CA LEU A 523 11.65 -25.31 -1.99
C LEU A 523 12.46 -25.48 -0.69
N PRO A 524 13.51 -26.33 -0.67
CA PRO A 524 14.34 -26.49 0.52
C PRO A 524 14.97 -25.16 0.97
N GLY A 525 14.74 -24.75 2.22
CA GLY A 525 15.32 -23.55 2.80
C GLY A 525 14.70 -22.22 2.35
N VAL A 526 13.67 -22.22 1.51
CA VAL A 526 13.00 -21.01 1.02
C VAL A 526 11.60 -20.89 1.64
N PRO A 527 11.27 -19.77 2.30
CA PRO A 527 9.91 -19.51 2.79
C PRO A 527 8.88 -19.50 1.65
N VAL A 528 7.76 -20.18 1.86
CA VAL A 528 6.66 -20.20 0.88
C VAL A 528 5.70 -19.05 1.16
N ALA A 529 5.52 -18.17 0.17
CA ALA A 529 4.66 -17.00 0.28
C ALA A 529 3.37 -17.12 -0.54
N ILE A 530 2.38 -16.31 -0.19
CA ILE A 530 1.10 -16.17 -0.87
C ILE A 530 0.63 -14.71 -0.82
N GLY A 531 0.07 -14.19 -1.90
CA GLY A 531 -0.73 -12.98 -1.80
C GLY A 531 -2.15 -13.26 -1.31
N ASP A 532 -2.63 -12.40 -0.41
CA ASP A 532 -3.97 -12.50 0.17
C ASP A 532 -4.73 -11.19 0.00
N ALA A 533 -5.78 -11.20 -0.81
CA ALA A 533 -6.75 -10.11 -0.88
C ALA A 533 -8.01 -10.42 -0.08
N SER A 534 -8.22 -11.67 0.34
CA SER A 534 -9.50 -12.27 0.79
C SER A 534 -9.77 -12.17 2.30
N GLY A 535 -8.79 -11.74 3.10
CA GLY A 535 -8.82 -11.86 4.58
C GLY A 535 -8.66 -13.31 5.06
N GLY A 536 -8.17 -14.18 4.18
CA GLY A 536 -7.90 -15.59 4.38
C GLY A 536 -6.57 -15.87 5.08
N SER A 537 -5.91 -14.84 5.61
CA SER A 537 -4.57 -14.90 6.22
C SER A 537 -4.43 -16.00 7.28
N ARG A 538 -5.43 -16.16 8.16
CA ARG A 538 -5.50 -17.28 9.12
C ARG A 538 -5.40 -18.63 8.43
N TYR A 539 -6.19 -18.84 7.38
CA TYR A 539 -6.29 -20.12 6.67
C TYR A 539 -5.06 -20.42 5.83
N ALA A 540 -4.42 -19.39 5.27
CA ALA A 540 -3.11 -19.52 4.64
C ALA A 540 -2.06 -20.05 5.65
N TYR A 541 -1.95 -19.45 6.84
CA TYR A 541 -1.01 -19.97 7.84
C TYR A 541 -1.38 -21.39 8.33
N MET A 542 -2.67 -21.71 8.51
CA MET A 542 -3.11 -23.08 8.81
C MET A 542 -2.75 -24.09 7.72
N ALA A 543 -2.72 -23.66 6.46
CA ALA A 543 -2.34 -24.49 5.33
C ALA A 543 -0.83 -24.77 5.28
N GLY A 544 -0.01 -23.89 5.88
CA GLY A 544 1.44 -24.05 6.01
C GLY A 544 2.27 -23.05 5.21
N TYR A 545 1.68 -21.94 4.74
CA TYR A 545 2.45 -20.81 4.22
C TYR A 545 3.33 -20.19 5.33
N ASP A 546 4.46 -19.62 4.94
CA ASP A 546 5.41 -19.00 5.87
C ASP A 546 5.28 -17.48 5.91
N ILE A 547 4.91 -16.88 4.78
CA ILE A 547 4.81 -15.43 4.60
C ILE A 547 3.50 -15.09 3.86
N ILE A 548 2.84 -14.04 4.32
CA ILE A 548 1.71 -13.43 3.62
C ILE A 548 2.16 -12.11 3.00
N ARG A 549 1.75 -11.90 1.74
CA ARG A 549 1.84 -10.65 0.99
C ARG A 549 0.45 -10.06 0.87
N HIS A 550 -0.03 -9.38 1.91
CA HIS A 550 -1.42 -8.92 1.88
C HIS A 550 -1.61 -7.91 0.75
N GLU A 551 -2.55 -8.15 -0.15
CA GLU A 551 -2.90 -7.21 -1.21
C GLU A 551 -3.62 -6.02 -0.57
N THR A 552 -3.11 -4.82 -0.77
CA THR A 552 -3.74 -3.58 -0.29
C THR A 552 -4.54 -2.93 -1.42
N PHE A 553 -5.41 -1.97 -1.08
CA PHE A 553 -6.35 -1.29 -2.00
C PHE A 553 -7.55 -2.10 -2.52
N VAL A 554 -7.59 -3.40 -2.23
CA VAL A 554 -8.75 -4.27 -2.51
C VAL A 554 -9.83 -4.24 -1.43
N GLY A 555 -9.49 -3.67 -0.27
CA GLY A 555 -10.37 -3.46 0.89
C GLY A 555 -9.79 -2.37 1.81
N SER A 556 -10.49 -2.09 2.91
CA SER A 556 -10.02 -1.09 3.88
C SER A 556 -8.75 -1.60 4.58
N HIS A 557 -7.71 -0.75 4.64
CA HIS A 557 -6.46 -1.04 5.35
C HIS A 557 -6.68 -1.33 6.83
N MET A 558 -7.74 -0.75 7.42
CA MET A 558 -8.18 -1.00 8.80
C MET A 558 -8.89 -2.35 8.97
N LEU A 559 -9.07 -3.14 7.91
CA LEU A 559 -9.44 -4.55 7.98
C LEU A 559 -8.26 -5.47 7.70
N ILE A 560 -7.55 -5.21 6.60
CA ILE A 560 -6.57 -6.15 6.06
C ILE A 560 -5.25 -6.18 6.83
N LEU A 561 -4.73 -5.03 7.28
CA LEU A 561 -3.45 -4.98 8.01
C LEU A 561 -3.57 -5.57 9.43
N PRO A 562 -4.63 -5.25 10.22
CA PRO A 562 -4.91 -5.96 11.47
C PRO A 562 -5.08 -7.48 11.31
N ASN A 563 -5.60 -7.94 10.16
CA ASN A 563 -5.77 -9.37 9.87
C ASN A 563 -4.42 -10.04 9.60
N ALA A 564 -3.58 -9.45 8.76
CA ALA A 564 -2.24 -9.95 8.50
C ALA A 564 -1.37 -10.01 9.77
N ARG A 565 -1.32 -8.91 10.55
CA ARG A 565 -0.54 -8.82 11.78
C ARG A 565 -1.04 -9.80 12.85
N GLY A 566 -2.34 -9.80 13.12
CA GLY A 566 -2.95 -10.68 14.11
C GLY A 566 -2.79 -12.16 13.77
N ALA A 567 -2.92 -12.53 12.49
CA ALA A 567 -2.64 -13.89 12.03
C ALA A 567 -1.15 -14.23 12.15
N ALA A 568 -0.24 -13.35 11.75
CA ALA A 568 1.21 -13.59 11.87
C ALA A 568 1.62 -13.84 13.33
N ARG A 569 1.12 -13.02 14.26
CA ARG A 569 1.32 -13.20 15.72
C ARG A 569 0.80 -14.55 16.20
N ALA A 570 -0.44 -14.91 15.84
CA ALA A 570 -1.07 -16.16 16.28
C ALA A 570 -0.29 -17.42 15.85
N TYR A 571 0.36 -17.39 14.68
CA TYR A 571 1.13 -18.51 14.14
C TYR A 571 2.66 -18.34 14.31
N GLY A 572 3.10 -17.39 15.15
CA GLY A 572 4.53 -17.20 15.45
C GLY A 572 5.37 -16.81 14.24
N ARG A 573 4.80 -16.08 13.29
CA ARG A 573 5.48 -15.62 12.07
C ARG A 573 6.08 -14.24 12.29
N GLU A 574 7.40 -14.17 12.16
CA GLU A 574 8.14 -12.91 12.33
C GLU A 574 8.13 -12.03 11.07
N THR A 575 7.70 -12.57 9.93
CA THR A 575 7.71 -11.89 8.64
C THR A 575 6.34 -11.95 7.97
N TRP A 576 5.80 -10.79 7.63
CA TRP A 576 4.67 -10.60 6.72
C TRP A 576 4.88 -9.29 5.96
N GLY A 577 4.17 -9.09 4.86
CA GLY A 577 4.29 -7.88 4.06
C GLY A 577 3.03 -7.53 3.31
N ALA A 578 3.12 -6.50 2.50
CA ALA A 578 2.04 -6.02 1.65
C ALA A 578 2.47 -5.90 0.19
N HIS A 579 1.55 -6.09 -0.73
CA HIS A 579 1.71 -5.65 -2.11
C HIS A 579 0.59 -4.69 -2.48
N VAL A 580 0.95 -3.62 -3.17
CA VAL A 580 0.11 -2.44 -3.37
C VAL A 580 -0.51 -2.48 -4.77
N ALA A 581 -1.80 -2.84 -4.83
CA ALA A 581 -2.61 -2.86 -6.06
C ALA A 581 -3.14 -1.46 -6.43
N SER A 582 -2.23 -0.51 -6.62
CA SER A 582 -2.55 0.92 -6.78
C SER A 582 -3.49 1.22 -7.96
N GLN A 583 -3.43 0.41 -9.01
CA GLN A 583 -4.15 0.55 -10.27
C GLN A 583 -5.64 0.15 -10.22
N HIS A 584 -6.00 -0.74 -9.30
CA HIS A 584 -7.35 -1.30 -9.21
C HIS A 584 -8.22 -0.51 -8.24
N ASN A 585 -7.62 0.46 -7.55
CA ASN A 585 -8.18 1.09 -6.40
C ASN A 585 -9.29 2.09 -6.73
N GLN A 586 -9.18 2.88 -7.80
CA GLN A 586 -10.12 3.91 -8.25
C GLN A 586 -9.52 4.55 -9.51
N GLN A 587 -10.24 4.50 -10.62
CA GLN A 587 -9.92 5.28 -11.81
C GLN A 587 -10.75 6.57 -11.81
N HIS A 588 -10.25 7.71 -12.31
CA HIS A 588 -8.92 7.93 -12.89
C HIS A 588 -7.78 7.89 -11.85
N GLU A 589 -6.60 7.45 -12.28
CA GLU A 589 -5.37 7.61 -11.49
C GLU A 589 -4.77 8.98 -11.76
N LEU A 590 -5.02 9.93 -10.85
CA LEU A 590 -4.53 11.31 -10.90
C LEU A 590 -3.69 11.60 -9.64
N ASP A 591 -3.44 12.87 -9.33
CA ASP A 591 -2.62 13.27 -8.18
C ASP A 591 -3.13 12.72 -6.83
N ASP A 592 -4.44 12.55 -6.67
CA ASP A 592 -5.04 11.91 -5.50
C ASP A 592 -4.66 10.42 -5.41
N GLY A 593 -4.46 9.76 -6.55
CA GLY A 593 -3.90 8.42 -6.65
C GLY A 593 -2.47 8.34 -6.13
N LEU A 594 -1.64 9.37 -6.35
CA LEU A 594 -0.28 9.45 -5.80
C LEU A 594 -0.29 9.64 -4.27
N ARG A 595 -1.18 10.49 -3.74
CA ARG A 595 -1.36 10.66 -2.28
C ARG A 595 -1.80 9.37 -1.61
N ARG A 596 -2.74 8.66 -2.26
CA ARG A 596 -3.16 7.33 -1.84
C ARG A 596 -2.01 6.31 -1.92
N PHE A 597 -1.21 6.32 -2.99
CA PHE A 597 -0.04 5.45 -3.12
C PHE A 597 0.98 5.66 -1.99
N TRP A 598 1.25 6.91 -1.61
CA TRP A 598 2.09 7.25 -0.45
C TRP A 598 1.57 6.61 0.85
N LEU A 599 0.27 6.74 1.14
CA LEU A 599 -0.37 6.06 2.28
C LEU A 599 -0.26 4.53 2.17
N GLY A 600 -0.36 3.99 0.95
CA GLY A 600 -0.19 2.57 0.66
C GLY A 600 1.20 2.01 0.97
N LEU A 601 2.24 2.85 0.99
CA LEU A 601 3.59 2.48 1.42
C LEU A 601 3.76 2.60 2.94
N PHE A 602 3.36 3.75 3.50
CA PHE A 602 3.61 4.08 4.90
C PHE A 602 2.71 3.33 5.88
N MET A 603 1.42 3.14 5.56
CA MET A 603 0.49 2.51 6.49
C MET A 603 0.87 1.05 6.80
N PRO A 604 1.17 0.16 5.83
CA PRO A 604 1.69 -1.18 6.14
C PRO A 604 2.97 -1.15 6.99
N TRP A 605 3.89 -0.21 6.72
CA TRP A 605 5.11 -0.05 7.52
C TRP A 605 4.78 0.34 8.96
N VAL A 606 3.93 1.34 9.22
CA VAL A 606 3.56 1.71 10.60
C VAL A 606 2.81 0.59 11.31
N PHE A 607 2.02 -0.23 10.60
CA PHE A 607 1.32 -1.38 11.18
C PHE A 607 2.26 -2.51 11.65
N GLY A 608 3.45 -2.63 11.06
CA GLY A 608 4.40 -3.69 11.41
C GLY A 608 4.81 -4.62 10.26
N ALA A 609 4.47 -4.31 9.01
CA ALA A 609 4.92 -5.09 7.86
C ALA A 609 6.45 -5.08 7.76
N ASN A 610 7.05 -6.14 7.21
CA ASN A 610 8.50 -6.26 7.03
C ASN A 610 8.95 -5.95 5.61
N PHE A 611 8.01 -5.89 4.67
CA PHE A 611 8.26 -5.48 3.30
C PHE A 611 6.98 -4.93 2.65
N VAL A 612 7.18 -4.07 1.64
CA VAL A 612 6.11 -3.57 0.76
C VAL A 612 6.65 -3.42 -0.65
N PHE A 613 5.82 -3.71 -1.65
CA PHE A 613 6.10 -3.42 -3.06
C PHE A 613 4.82 -3.06 -3.80
N GLU A 614 4.96 -2.44 -4.97
CA GLU A 614 3.85 -2.08 -5.85
C GLU A 614 3.67 -3.16 -6.92
N GLU A 615 2.41 -3.55 -7.18
CA GLU A 615 2.07 -4.74 -7.99
C GLU A 615 2.29 -4.55 -9.52
N ASP A 616 2.18 -3.32 -9.99
CA ASP A 616 2.06 -3.02 -11.42
C ASP A 616 3.32 -2.46 -12.04
N SER A 617 4.43 -2.57 -11.33
CA SER A 617 5.72 -1.99 -11.66
C SER A 617 5.69 -0.46 -11.64
N LEU A 618 6.65 0.14 -10.94
CA LEU A 618 6.82 1.60 -10.84
C LEU A 618 7.18 2.27 -12.18
N TYR A 619 7.37 1.48 -13.23
CA TYR A 619 7.80 1.91 -14.55
C TYR A 619 6.65 2.03 -15.55
N GLN A 620 5.42 1.63 -15.18
CA GLN A 620 4.29 1.61 -16.09
C GLN A 620 3.02 2.14 -15.42
N ASN A 621 2.23 2.88 -16.19
CA ASN A 621 0.81 3.08 -15.93
C ASN A 621 0.07 2.67 -17.18
N ASN A 622 -0.83 1.70 -17.05
CA ASN A 622 -1.51 1.08 -18.17
C ASN A 622 -3.05 1.20 -18.08
N LYS A 623 -3.59 2.02 -17.17
CA LYS A 623 -5.04 2.26 -17.01
C LYS A 623 -5.28 3.76 -17.04
N TYR A 624 -6.25 4.21 -17.81
CA TYR A 624 -6.46 5.63 -18.14
C TYR A 624 -5.45 6.23 -19.12
N VAL A 625 -4.42 6.91 -18.63
CA VAL A 625 -3.38 7.51 -19.47
C VAL A 625 -2.16 6.60 -19.44
N ARG A 626 -1.72 6.12 -20.60
CA ARG A 626 -0.54 5.25 -20.67
C ARG A 626 0.72 6.06 -20.39
N MET A 627 1.47 5.65 -19.37
CA MET A 627 2.71 6.29 -18.96
C MET A 627 3.80 5.24 -18.79
N VAL A 628 5.03 5.63 -19.06
CA VAL A 628 6.20 4.77 -18.89
C VAL A 628 7.40 5.53 -18.34
N ASN A 629 8.25 4.82 -17.61
CA ASN A 629 9.56 5.31 -17.14
C ASN A 629 9.46 6.66 -16.42
N ASP A 630 9.91 7.74 -17.07
CA ASP A 630 10.04 9.08 -16.50
C ASP A 630 8.81 9.98 -16.73
N ASP A 631 7.72 9.44 -17.27
CA ASP A 631 6.43 10.13 -17.33
C ASP A 631 5.90 10.44 -15.92
N TYR A 632 4.98 11.40 -15.84
CA TYR A 632 4.62 12.07 -14.58
C TYR A 632 4.29 11.10 -13.43
N MET A 633 3.29 10.22 -13.58
CA MET A 633 2.88 9.34 -12.48
C MET A 633 3.95 8.30 -12.13
N THR A 634 4.58 7.68 -13.13
CA THR A 634 5.61 6.64 -12.91
C THR A 634 6.85 7.22 -12.27
N ARG A 635 7.30 8.40 -12.71
CA ARG A 635 8.41 9.13 -12.11
C ARG A 635 8.12 9.50 -10.65
N ILE A 636 6.95 10.08 -10.36
CA ILE A 636 6.60 10.45 -8.98
C ILE A 636 6.48 9.21 -8.09
N LYS A 637 5.88 8.10 -8.57
CA LYS A 637 5.86 6.82 -7.82
C LYS A 637 7.28 6.32 -7.53
N GLN A 638 8.22 6.40 -8.48
CA GLN A 638 9.63 6.04 -8.26
C GLN A 638 10.31 6.95 -7.24
N GLU A 639 10.10 8.26 -7.32
CA GLU A 639 10.63 9.25 -6.38
C GLU A 639 10.08 9.01 -4.96
N MET A 640 8.76 8.81 -4.83
CA MET A 640 8.11 8.46 -3.56
C MET A 640 8.64 7.15 -3.00
N THR A 641 8.86 6.14 -3.83
CA THR A 641 9.41 4.85 -3.39
C THR A 641 10.85 4.98 -2.93
N ALA A 642 11.68 5.78 -3.62
CA ALA A 642 13.05 6.07 -3.19
C ALA A 642 13.11 6.87 -1.89
N GLN A 643 12.21 7.86 -1.71
CA GLN A 643 12.07 8.61 -0.46
C GLN A 643 11.63 7.69 0.69
N PHE A 644 10.64 6.85 0.45
CA PHE A 644 10.19 5.84 1.41
C PHE A 644 11.30 4.83 1.74
N HIS A 645 12.08 4.39 0.74
CA HIS A 645 13.24 3.55 0.97
C HIS A 645 14.26 4.26 1.88
N LYS A 646 14.68 5.48 1.56
CA LYS A 646 15.55 6.30 2.42
C LYS A 646 14.99 6.32 3.85
N TYR A 647 13.74 6.74 4.00
CA TYR A 647 13.11 6.88 5.31
C TYR A 647 13.13 5.58 6.11
N THR A 648 12.72 4.45 5.55
CA THR A 648 12.73 3.15 6.27
C THR A 648 14.13 2.63 6.61
N GLN A 649 15.17 3.05 5.87
CA GLN A 649 16.55 2.68 6.16
C GLN A 649 17.23 3.61 7.18
N THR A 650 16.80 4.88 7.26
CA THR A 650 17.38 5.91 8.13
C THR A 650 16.56 6.19 9.38
N HIS A 651 15.27 5.83 9.37
CA HIS A 651 14.31 5.92 10.47
C HIS A 651 13.73 4.55 10.82
N PRO A 652 14.59 3.56 11.15
CA PRO A 652 14.13 2.22 11.53
C PRO A 652 13.17 2.28 12.74
N ARG A 653 12.09 1.52 12.69
CA ARG A 653 11.16 1.31 13.80
C ARG A 653 11.89 0.68 14.97
N ALA A 654 11.74 1.29 16.12
CA ALA A 654 12.29 0.77 17.37
C ALA A 654 11.15 0.17 18.21
N GLY A 655 11.38 -1.05 18.73
CA GLY A 655 10.41 -1.74 19.56
C GLY A 655 9.32 -2.45 18.77
N GLU A 656 8.15 -2.61 19.39
CA GLU A 656 6.99 -3.33 18.83
C GLU A 656 5.71 -2.49 18.95
N PRO A 657 4.73 -2.64 18.04
CA PRO A 657 3.48 -1.89 18.11
C PRO A 657 2.62 -2.35 19.29
N GLN A 658 2.18 -1.39 20.10
CA GLN A 658 1.26 -1.60 21.22
C GLN A 658 -0.16 -1.77 20.70
N VAL A 659 -0.67 -3.01 20.78
CA VAL A 659 -2.03 -3.35 20.37
C VAL A 659 -2.76 -3.95 21.56
N ASP A 660 -3.67 -3.18 22.16
CA ASP A 660 -4.34 -3.58 23.40
C ASP A 660 -5.63 -4.38 23.18
N ILE A 661 -6.17 -4.38 21.96
CA ILE A 661 -7.50 -4.93 21.64
C ILE A 661 -7.37 -6.06 20.60
N ALA A 662 -7.94 -7.22 20.92
CA ALA A 662 -8.10 -8.32 19.99
C ALA A 662 -9.57 -8.48 19.59
N VAL A 663 -9.87 -8.47 18.30
CA VAL A 663 -11.11 -8.97 17.73
C VAL A 663 -10.89 -10.44 17.39
N ILE A 664 -11.41 -11.35 18.21
CA ILE A 664 -11.15 -12.77 18.05
C ILE A 664 -11.84 -13.29 16.78
N GLN A 665 -11.07 -13.91 15.89
CA GLN A 665 -11.59 -14.73 14.80
C GLN A 665 -11.97 -16.10 15.38
N GLY A 666 -13.27 -16.30 15.61
CA GLY A 666 -13.77 -17.53 16.21
C GLY A 666 -13.51 -18.78 15.38
N ARG A 667 -13.65 -19.96 15.99
CA ARG A 667 -13.40 -21.23 15.30
C ARG A 667 -14.37 -21.41 14.13
N PHE A 668 -13.84 -21.78 12.97
CA PHE A 668 -14.56 -21.90 11.69
C PHE A 668 -15.24 -20.61 11.20
N ALA A 669 -14.87 -19.45 11.76
CA ALA A 669 -15.39 -18.18 11.29
C ALA A 669 -14.95 -17.92 9.84
N PRO A 670 -15.84 -17.48 8.94
CA PRO A 670 -15.47 -17.17 7.57
C PRO A 670 -14.35 -16.11 7.47
N PRO A 671 -13.54 -16.11 6.40
CA PRO A 671 -12.67 -14.98 6.05
C PRO A 671 -13.48 -13.68 5.95
N PHE A 672 -12.88 -12.55 6.33
CA PHE A 672 -13.51 -11.24 6.24
C PHE A 672 -12.48 -10.15 5.96
N ASN A 673 -12.74 -9.34 4.94
CA ASN A 673 -11.80 -8.35 4.40
C ASN A 673 -12.46 -7.13 3.75
N GLY A 674 -13.79 -7.10 3.64
CA GLY A 674 -14.51 -6.02 2.95
C GLY A 674 -14.51 -6.12 1.42
N LEU A 675 -14.00 -7.20 0.82
CA LEU A 675 -13.95 -7.35 -0.64
C LEU A 675 -15.27 -7.87 -1.19
N SER A 676 -15.72 -7.32 -2.30
CA SER A 676 -17.08 -7.55 -2.80
C SER A 676 -17.18 -8.33 -4.11
N THR A 677 -16.09 -8.70 -4.77
CA THR A 677 -16.19 -9.07 -6.18
C THR A 677 -16.95 -10.36 -6.44
N PRO A 678 -17.95 -10.25 -7.31
CA PRO A 678 -18.16 -11.20 -8.37
C PRO A 678 -17.71 -10.55 -9.69
N SER A 679 -16.62 -11.03 -10.26
CA SER A 679 -16.20 -10.77 -11.66
C SER A 679 -17.21 -11.29 -12.71
N ALA A 680 -18.36 -11.81 -12.28
CA ALA A 680 -19.45 -12.33 -13.10
C ALA A 680 -20.80 -11.88 -12.51
N PRO A 681 -21.89 -11.80 -13.31
CA PRO A 681 -23.21 -11.53 -12.76
C PRO A 681 -23.58 -12.61 -11.73
N LEU A 682 -23.94 -12.18 -10.52
CA LEU A 682 -24.40 -13.06 -9.46
C LEU A 682 -25.81 -13.57 -9.77
N GLU A 683 -26.11 -14.78 -9.31
CA GLU A 683 -27.49 -15.22 -9.17
C GLU A 683 -28.22 -14.32 -8.15
N PRO A 684 -29.53 -14.06 -8.28
CA PRO A 684 -30.26 -13.18 -7.36
C PRO A 684 -30.15 -13.56 -5.87
N LEU A 685 -29.93 -14.86 -5.58
CA LEU A 685 -29.73 -15.39 -4.22
C LEU A 685 -28.30 -15.17 -3.68
N GLN A 686 -27.40 -14.59 -4.46
CA GLN A 686 -26.01 -14.34 -4.07
C GLN A 686 -25.68 -12.85 -4.06
N GLU A 687 -26.68 -11.97 -4.14
CA GLU A 687 -26.49 -10.52 -4.06
C GLU A 687 -26.42 -10.03 -2.61
N ASN A 688 -25.58 -9.01 -2.39
CA ASN A 688 -25.51 -8.25 -1.14
C ASN A 688 -25.18 -9.14 0.08
N GLU A 689 -25.95 -9.06 1.17
CA GLU A 689 -25.76 -9.87 2.37
C GLU A 689 -26.05 -11.37 2.13
N ASN A 690 -26.55 -11.78 0.95
CA ASN A 690 -26.71 -13.19 0.61
C ASN A 690 -25.46 -13.81 -0.04
N ILE A 691 -24.39 -13.01 -0.25
CA ILE A 691 -23.08 -13.55 -0.63
C ILE A 691 -22.65 -14.61 0.37
N LEU A 692 -22.16 -15.74 -0.14
CA LEU A 692 -21.77 -16.88 0.67
C LEU A 692 -20.53 -16.53 1.50
N VAL A 693 -20.63 -16.67 2.83
CA VAL A 693 -19.53 -16.31 3.75
C VAL A 693 -18.27 -17.16 3.56
N TRP A 694 -18.37 -18.30 2.89
CA TRP A 694 -17.23 -19.19 2.56
C TRP A 694 -16.94 -19.28 1.05
N GLY A 695 -17.43 -18.33 0.26
CA GLY A 695 -17.26 -18.33 -1.21
C GLY A 695 -17.75 -19.65 -1.82
N ARG A 696 -16.93 -20.25 -2.70
CA ARG A 696 -17.24 -21.55 -3.36
C ARG A 696 -17.44 -22.74 -2.42
N PHE A 697 -17.02 -22.62 -1.16
CA PHE A 697 -17.16 -23.66 -0.15
C PHE A 697 -18.46 -23.52 0.67
N GLY A 698 -19.24 -22.46 0.43
CA GLY A 698 -20.55 -22.26 1.06
C GLY A 698 -21.66 -23.12 0.45
N ARG A 699 -22.91 -22.82 0.84
CA ARG A 699 -24.13 -23.40 0.27
C ARG A 699 -25.11 -22.29 -0.10
N ASN A 700 -25.86 -22.47 -1.18
CA ASN A 700 -26.86 -21.52 -1.65
C ASN A 700 -28.14 -21.61 -0.81
N ARG A 701 -28.03 -21.20 0.47
CA ARG A 701 -29.10 -21.16 1.46
C ARG A 701 -29.03 -19.86 2.25
N TRP A 702 -30.17 -19.39 2.74
CA TRP A 702 -30.27 -18.12 3.46
C TRP A 702 -29.30 -18.05 4.65
N GLU A 703 -29.18 -19.11 5.42
CA GLU A 703 -28.35 -19.12 6.61
C GLU A 703 -26.86 -19.00 6.29
N TRP A 704 -26.41 -19.32 5.06
CA TRP A 704 -25.01 -19.23 4.62
C TRP A 704 -24.61 -17.85 4.07
N GLY A 705 -25.54 -16.89 4.02
CA GLY A 705 -25.23 -15.49 3.80
C GLY A 705 -24.66 -14.81 5.05
N TYR A 706 -24.31 -13.53 4.93
CA TYR A 706 -23.90 -12.66 6.03
C TYR A 706 -25.09 -12.37 6.95
N ARG A 707 -25.06 -12.90 8.18
CA ARG A 707 -26.17 -12.80 9.14
C ARG A 707 -25.70 -12.21 10.46
N GLN A 708 -26.48 -12.35 11.53
CA GLN A 708 -26.15 -11.85 12.86
C GLN A 708 -24.70 -12.11 13.31
N PRO A 709 -24.03 -13.26 12.99
CA PRO A 709 -22.63 -13.45 13.32
C PRO A 709 -21.71 -12.44 12.61
N GLU A 710 -21.76 -12.37 11.28
CA GLU A 710 -20.87 -11.50 10.50
C GLU A 710 -21.21 -10.00 10.66
N LYS A 711 -22.50 -9.67 10.84
CA LYS A 711 -22.96 -8.30 11.14
C LYS A 711 -22.38 -7.73 12.44
N GLY A 712 -21.84 -8.58 13.33
CA GLY A 712 -21.11 -8.13 14.52
C GLY A 712 -19.92 -7.23 14.17
N PHE A 713 -19.36 -7.34 12.96
CA PHE A 713 -18.29 -6.46 12.50
C PHE A 713 -18.71 -5.01 12.25
N HIS A 714 -20.00 -4.67 12.24
CA HIS A 714 -20.41 -3.26 12.28
C HIS A 714 -19.85 -2.49 13.48
N ILE A 715 -19.53 -3.17 14.57
CA ILE A 715 -18.91 -2.57 15.75
C ILE A 715 -17.52 -2.02 15.41
N LEU A 716 -16.84 -2.54 14.38
CA LEU A 716 -15.52 -2.05 13.98
C LEU A 716 -15.51 -0.56 13.61
N GLU A 717 -16.68 0.00 13.29
CA GLU A 717 -16.83 1.42 13.02
C GLU A 717 -16.48 2.31 14.24
N ILE A 718 -16.56 1.78 15.46
CA ILE A 718 -16.04 2.52 16.63
C ILE A 718 -14.52 2.58 16.62
N PHE A 719 -13.83 1.56 16.09
CA PHE A 719 -12.37 1.57 15.99
C PHE A 719 -11.93 2.41 14.79
N SER A 720 -12.65 2.34 13.67
CA SER A 720 -12.34 3.12 12.49
C SER A 720 -13.62 3.69 11.86
N PRO A 721 -13.96 4.96 12.12
CA PRO A 721 -15.16 5.58 11.59
C PRO A 721 -15.21 5.54 10.06
N GLY A 722 -16.35 5.11 9.51
CA GLY A 722 -16.55 4.97 8.07
C GLY A 722 -15.86 3.75 7.44
N ILE A 723 -15.23 2.85 8.22
CA ILE A 723 -14.59 1.63 7.71
C ILE A 723 -15.49 0.85 6.74
N TYR A 724 -14.92 0.42 5.62
CA TYR A 724 -15.65 -0.33 4.61
C TYR A 724 -15.78 -1.81 4.97
N LEU A 725 -17.00 -2.29 5.22
CA LEU A 725 -17.32 -3.62 5.76
C LEU A 725 -18.15 -4.48 4.81
N THR A 726 -18.00 -4.34 3.51
CA THR A 726 -18.82 -5.08 2.55
C THR A 726 -18.74 -6.60 2.74
N PRO A 727 -19.86 -7.34 2.59
CA PRO A 727 -21.18 -6.91 2.09
C PRO A 727 -22.16 -6.41 3.14
N LEU A 728 -21.69 -6.01 4.31
CA LEU A 728 -22.57 -5.45 5.34
C LEU A 728 -23.19 -4.11 4.91
N ASN A 729 -24.42 -3.86 5.34
CA ASN A 729 -25.20 -2.68 4.94
C ASN A 729 -24.63 -1.37 5.50
N GLN A 730 -24.20 -0.48 4.60
CA GLN A 730 -23.60 0.80 4.94
C GLN A 730 -24.03 1.88 3.97
N ASP A 731 -24.05 3.13 4.44
CA ASP A 731 -24.25 4.32 3.61
C ASP A 731 -23.06 4.52 2.66
N ALA A 732 -23.28 4.27 1.37
CA ALA A 732 -22.26 4.31 0.32
C ALA A 732 -21.57 5.68 0.17
N HIS A 733 -22.20 6.78 0.60
CA HIS A 733 -21.63 8.14 0.53
C HIS A 733 -20.70 8.45 1.70
N ARG A 734 -20.79 7.72 2.82
CA ARG A 734 -19.99 7.96 4.03
C ARG A 734 -18.86 6.94 4.24
N VAL A 735 -18.79 5.91 3.39
CA VAL A 735 -17.77 4.87 3.44
C VAL A 735 -16.37 5.42 3.10
N ARG A 736 -15.40 5.08 3.93
CA ARG A 736 -13.96 5.19 3.67
C ARG A 736 -13.42 3.85 3.16
N ARG A 737 -13.25 3.76 1.84
CA ARG A 737 -12.99 2.49 1.13
C ARG A 737 -11.62 1.90 1.40
N VAL A 738 -10.58 2.75 1.41
CA VAL A 738 -9.18 2.31 1.43
C VAL A 738 -8.51 2.63 2.76
N PHE A 739 -8.58 3.89 3.20
CA PHE A 739 -7.88 4.38 4.39
C PHE A 739 -8.86 4.87 5.46
N GLY A 740 -8.45 4.78 6.72
CA GLY A 740 -9.23 5.27 7.85
C GLY A 740 -8.32 5.53 9.05
N ALA A 741 -8.80 6.36 9.98
CA ALA A 741 -8.13 6.61 11.25
C ALA A 741 -8.45 5.52 12.28
N ASP A 742 -7.77 5.60 13.42
CA ASP A 742 -8.06 4.79 14.60
C ASP A 742 -8.17 5.64 15.88
N PRO A 743 -9.30 6.34 16.11
CA PRO A 743 -9.47 7.21 17.28
C PRO A 743 -9.39 6.47 18.63
N ARG A 744 -9.42 5.12 18.64
CA ARG A 744 -9.46 4.32 19.87
C ARG A 744 -8.23 3.42 20.03
N GLY A 745 -7.23 3.60 19.18
CA GLY A 745 -5.97 2.86 19.16
C GLY A 745 -6.11 1.47 18.57
N GLU A 746 -4.98 0.95 18.10
CA GLU A 746 -4.92 -0.24 17.25
C GLU A 746 -5.60 -1.49 17.84
N PHE A 747 -6.14 -2.30 16.92
CA PHE A 747 -6.66 -3.63 17.18
C PHE A 747 -6.08 -4.66 16.21
N ASP A 748 -6.20 -5.94 16.55
CA ASP A 748 -5.87 -7.08 15.69
C ASP A 748 -7.08 -7.98 15.47
N PHE A 749 -7.15 -8.63 14.30
CA PHE A 749 -7.96 -9.84 14.18
C PHE A 749 -7.13 -11.02 14.64
N LEU A 750 -7.43 -11.54 15.83
CA LEU A 750 -6.64 -12.61 16.45
C LEU A 750 -7.32 -13.98 16.24
N PRO A 751 -6.71 -14.91 15.49
CA PRO A 751 -7.16 -16.30 15.45
C PRO A 751 -7.30 -16.91 16.85
N ILE A 752 -8.40 -17.63 17.12
CA ILE A 752 -8.56 -18.41 18.36
C ILE A 752 -7.46 -19.48 18.52
N GLU A 753 -6.75 -19.83 17.45
CA GLU A 753 -5.56 -20.69 17.47
C GLU A 753 -4.36 -20.09 18.21
N ALA A 754 -4.31 -18.78 18.42
CA ALA A 754 -3.19 -18.13 19.08
C ALA A 754 -2.84 -18.77 20.44
N SER A 755 -1.54 -18.76 20.76
CA SER A 755 -1.03 -19.28 22.04
C SER A 755 -1.45 -18.39 23.21
N ARG A 756 -1.34 -18.92 24.42
CA ARG A 756 -1.61 -18.16 25.66
C ARG A 756 -0.72 -16.92 25.78
N ASP A 757 0.55 -17.02 25.40
CA ASP A 757 1.50 -15.90 25.43
C ASP A 757 1.07 -14.78 24.48
N VAL A 758 0.57 -15.12 23.29
CA VAL A 758 0.05 -14.11 22.35
C VAL A 758 -1.24 -13.49 22.89
N PHE A 759 -2.18 -14.30 23.41
CA PHE A 759 -3.40 -13.77 24.05
C PHE A 759 -3.08 -12.81 25.20
N SER A 760 -2.04 -13.09 25.99
CA SER A 760 -1.65 -12.27 27.15
C SER A 760 -1.20 -10.85 26.81
N GLN A 761 -0.90 -10.58 25.52
CA GLN A 761 -0.52 -9.25 25.05
C GLN A 761 -1.71 -8.29 24.95
N TYR A 762 -2.95 -8.81 24.91
CA TYR A 762 -4.16 -8.02 24.71
C TYR A 762 -4.91 -7.78 26.03
N LYS A 763 -5.27 -6.53 26.32
CA LYS A 763 -6.04 -6.15 27.52
C LYS A 763 -7.53 -6.49 27.38
N LEU A 764 -8.06 -6.36 26.17
CA LEU A 764 -9.47 -6.60 25.85
C LEU A 764 -9.59 -7.51 24.62
N ALA A 765 -10.32 -8.61 24.75
CA ALA A 765 -10.64 -9.52 23.66
C ALA A 765 -12.16 -9.54 23.40
N LEU A 766 -12.54 -9.30 22.15
CA LEU A 766 -13.92 -9.19 21.70
C LEU A 766 -14.22 -10.32 20.71
N MET A 767 -15.16 -11.20 21.04
CA MET A 767 -15.67 -12.17 20.08
C MET A 767 -16.93 -11.60 19.42
N LEU A 768 -16.79 -11.11 18.19
CA LEU A 768 -17.88 -10.41 17.49
C LEU A 768 -18.57 -11.25 16.42
N ASN A 769 -17.89 -12.28 15.92
CA ASN A 769 -18.34 -13.10 14.81
C ASN A 769 -18.71 -14.54 15.22
N TRP A 770 -18.83 -15.42 14.24
CA TRP A 770 -19.09 -16.84 14.45
C TRP A 770 -18.00 -17.50 15.31
N HIS A 771 -18.39 -18.35 16.24
CA HIS A 771 -17.48 -19.25 16.94
C HIS A 771 -18.20 -20.57 17.23
N THR A 772 -17.49 -21.69 17.01
CA THR A 772 -17.92 -23.02 17.44
C THR A 772 -16.99 -23.53 18.53
N MET A 773 -17.55 -23.80 19.72
CA MET A 773 -16.84 -24.46 20.80
C MET A 773 -16.62 -25.94 20.48
N GLU A 774 -15.36 -26.36 20.33
CA GLU A 774 -15.02 -27.78 20.30
C GLU A 774 -14.84 -28.31 21.72
N VAL A 775 -15.26 -29.54 21.97
CA VAL A 775 -15.04 -30.18 23.29
C VAL A 775 -13.58 -30.66 23.43
N TYR A 776 -12.94 -30.99 22.30
CA TYR A 776 -11.54 -31.37 22.21
C TYR A 776 -10.91 -30.72 20.99
N THR A 777 -9.79 -30.03 21.18
CA THR A 777 -8.96 -29.50 20.08
C THR A 777 -7.56 -30.12 20.14
N GLU A 778 -6.89 -30.21 19.00
CA GLU A 778 -5.47 -30.63 18.93
C GLU A 778 -4.49 -29.51 19.31
N GLN A 779 -4.96 -28.41 19.94
CA GLN A 779 -4.17 -27.19 20.15
C GLN A 779 -3.07 -27.34 21.21
N GLN A 780 -1.94 -27.90 20.80
CA GLN A 780 -0.51 -27.50 20.97
C GLN A 780 0.03 -26.83 22.26
N ASP A 781 -0.67 -26.88 23.40
CA ASP A 781 -0.09 -26.73 24.75
C ASP A 781 -0.77 -27.78 25.65
N ASP A 782 0.01 -28.55 26.42
CA ASP A 782 -0.46 -29.60 27.34
C ASP A 782 -1.50 -29.10 28.37
N ALA A 783 -1.67 -27.78 28.53
CA ALA A 783 -2.50 -27.16 29.56
C ALA A 783 -3.98 -26.91 29.20
N CYS A 784 -4.40 -26.86 27.92
CA CYS A 784 -5.78 -26.52 27.53
C CYS A 784 -6.39 -27.57 26.59
N ARG A 785 -7.61 -28.05 26.87
CA ARG A 785 -8.25 -29.11 26.07
C ARG A 785 -9.14 -28.56 24.95
N ASN A 786 -9.55 -27.30 25.07
CA ASN A 786 -10.42 -26.61 24.12
C ASN A 786 -10.35 -25.08 24.28
N ASP A 787 -11.15 -24.38 23.45
CA ASP A 787 -11.22 -22.91 23.43
C ASP A 787 -11.75 -22.32 24.74
N TYR A 788 -12.66 -23.02 25.43
CA TYR A 788 -13.19 -22.56 26.72
C TYR A 788 -12.10 -22.48 27.79
N ASP A 789 -11.28 -23.52 27.91
CA ASP A 789 -10.14 -23.55 28.86
C ASP A 789 -9.12 -22.46 28.55
N LYS A 790 -8.85 -22.21 27.26
CA LYS A 790 -7.95 -21.15 26.80
C LYS A 790 -8.45 -19.76 27.16
N LEU A 791 -9.71 -19.47 26.84
CA LEU A 791 -10.34 -18.18 27.17
C LEU A 791 -10.39 -17.98 28.69
N ARG A 792 -10.63 -19.06 29.45
CA ARG A 792 -10.57 -19.01 30.91
C ARG A 792 -9.16 -18.72 31.43
N ALA A 793 -8.13 -19.30 30.83
CA ALA A 793 -6.75 -19.00 31.19
C ALA A 793 -6.40 -17.54 30.89
N TYR A 794 -6.76 -17.03 29.72
CA TYR A 794 -6.60 -15.63 29.33
C TYR A 794 -7.21 -14.66 30.37
N VAL A 795 -8.48 -14.88 30.73
CA VAL A 795 -9.16 -14.05 31.73
C VAL A 795 -8.50 -14.20 33.11
N ARG A 796 -8.19 -15.43 33.53
CA ARG A 796 -7.50 -15.70 34.81
C ARG A 796 -6.21 -14.89 34.95
N ASP A 797 -5.47 -14.74 33.86
CA ASP A 797 -4.17 -14.08 33.85
C ASP A 797 -4.24 -12.54 33.81
N GLY A 798 -5.43 -11.97 33.64
CA GLY A 798 -5.63 -10.51 33.66
C GLY A 798 -6.42 -9.96 32.46
N GLY A 799 -6.70 -10.79 31.46
CA GLY A 799 -7.45 -10.40 30.28
C GLY A 799 -8.92 -10.05 30.56
N THR A 800 -9.49 -9.18 29.71
CA THR A 800 -10.93 -8.92 29.70
C THR A 800 -11.56 -9.52 28.45
N LEU A 801 -12.58 -10.36 28.62
CA LEU A 801 -13.27 -11.03 27.52
C LEU A 801 -14.71 -10.55 27.41
N LEU A 802 -15.17 -10.23 26.20
CA LEU A 802 -16.59 -10.10 25.87
C LEU A 802 -17.00 -11.17 24.85
N ILE A 803 -18.06 -11.91 25.19
CA ILE A 803 -18.65 -12.96 24.35
C ILE A 803 -20.18 -13.03 24.57
N SER A 804 -20.93 -13.54 23.60
CA SER A 804 -22.36 -13.77 23.66
C SER A 804 -22.69 -15.25 23.81
N VAL A 805 -23.86 -15.57 24.36
CA VAL A 805 -24.33 -16.95 24.56
C VAL A 805 -24.21 -17.83 23.31
N PRO A 806 -24.60 -17.41 22.09
CA PRO A 806 -24.49 -18.27 20.91
C PRO A 806 -23.06 -18.65 20.55
N GLN A 807 -22.06 -17.85 20.93
CA GLN A 807 -20.65 -18.16 20.69
C GLN A 807 -20.11 -19.23 21.65
N LEU A 808 -20.92 -19.71 22.60
CA LEU A 808 -20.60 -20.87 23.42
C LEU A 808 -21.14 -22.17 22.82
N THR A 809 -21.80 -22.12 21.66
CA THR A 809 -22.41 -23.27 21.00
C THR A 809 -21.37 -24.25 20.47
N THR A 810 -21.67 -25.55 20.53
CA THR A 810 -20.86 -26.60 19.88
C THR A 810 -21.34 -26.91 18.45
N ARG A 811 -22.35 -26.18 17.94
CA ARG A 811 -22.81 -26.35 16.55
C ARG A 811 -21.83 -25.75 15.56
N ALA A 812 -21.59 -26.47 14.47
CA ALA A 812 -20.81 -26.00 13.32
C ALA A 812 -21.67 -25.77 12.08
N ASP A 813 -22.92 -26.24 12.08
CA ASP A 813 -23.89 -25.95 11.03
C ASP A 813 -24.57 -24.60 11.29
N ARG A 814 -25.06 -23.97 10.23
CA ARG A 814 -25.71 -22.66 10.29
C ARG A 814 -27.24 -22.72 10.42
N GLU A 815 -27.84 -23.91 10.49
CA GLU A 815 -29.31 -24.04 10.61
C GLU A 815 -29.85 -23.42 11.90
N LEU A 816 -29.00 -23.33 12.94
CA LEU A 816 -29.23 -22.53 14.15
C LEU A 816 -29.74 -21.11 13.87
N LEU A 817 -29.28 -20.46 12.78
CA LEU A 817 -29.61 -19.07 12.50
C LEU A 817 -31.07 -18.87 12.06
N LEU A 818 -31.79 -19.94 11.73
CA LEU A 818 -33.18 -19.85 11.25
C LEU A 818 -34.16 -19.41 12.34
N ASP A 819 -33.92 -19.81 13.59
CA ASP A 819 -34.79 -19.50 14.72
C ASP A 819 -34.07 -19.20 16.04
N MET A 820 -32.75 -19.40 16.09
CA MET A 820 -31.90 -19.29 17.28
C MET A 820 -32.32 -20.20 18.46
N ALA A 821 -33.18 -21.20 18.24
CA ALA A 821 -33.79 -21.99 19.31
C ALA A 821 -32.93 -23.18 19.77
N ASP A 822 -32.11 -23.75 18.89
CA ASP A 822 -31.24 -24.92 19.17
C ASP A 822 -29.77 -24.50 19.39
N ILE A 823 -29.53 -23.54 20.28
CA ILE A 823 -28.19 -23.27 20.80
C ILE A 823 -27.78 -24.46 21.68
N ARG A 824 -26.59 -25.01 21.47
CA ARG A 824 -26.03 -26.14 22.25
C ARG A 824 -24.78 -25.70 22.98
N PRO A 825 -24.88 -25.00 24.13
CA PRO A 825 -23.72 -24.49 24.82
C PRO A 825 -22.79 -25.63 25.26
N ILE A 826 -21.48 -25.37 25.23
CA ILE A 826 -20.47 -26.29 25.76
C ILE A 826 -20.81 -26.68 27.20
N TYR A 827 -20.52 -27.94 27.57
CA TYR A 827 -20.81 -28.51 28.88
C TYR A 827 -22.26 -28.34 29.34
N GLU A 828 -23.22 -28.40 28.40
CA GLU A 828 -24.65 -28.25 28.69
C GLU A 828 -24.99 -26.90 29.35
N GLY A 829 -24.21 -25.85 29.07
CA GLY A 829 -24.40 -24.52 29.65
C GLY A 829 -23.81 -24.34 31.05
N LYS A 830 -23.11 -25.34 31.60
CA LYS A 830 -22.42 -25.26 32.90
C LYS A 830 -21.09 -24.55 32.74
N VAL A 831 -21.14 -23.23 32.63
CA VAL A 831 -19.98 -22.36 32.34
C VAL A 831 -19.63 -21.43 33.50
N SER A 832 -19.91 -21.86 34.73
CA SER A 832 -19.80 -21.05 35.94
C SER A 832 -18.36 -20.70 36.32
N ASP A 833 -17.38 -21.51 35.94
CA ASP A 833 -15.98 -21.29 36.25
C ASP A 833 -15.32 -20.17 35.40
N LEU A 834 -15.89 -19.83 34.24
CA LEU A 834 -15.51 -18.63 33.47
C LEU A 834 -16.51 -17.49 33.64
N PHE A 835 -17.80 -17.73 33.38
CA PHE A 835 -18.81 -16.67 33.33
C PHE A 835 -19.64 -16.53 34.59
N GLY A 836 -19.42 -17.36 35.61
CA GLY A 836 -20.15 -17.25 36.88
C GLY A 836 -21.65 -17.50 36.74
N VAL A 837 -22.08 -18.25 35.72
CA VAL A 837 -23.48 -18.57 35.44
C VAL A 837 -23.67 -20.00 34.92
N ASN A 838 -24.89 -20.52 35.04
CA ASN A 838 -25.38 -21.61 34.20
C ASN A 838 -26.37 -21.06 33.16
N ILE A 839 -26.19 -21.48 31.90
CA ILE A 839 -27.01 -21.06 30.77
C ILE A 839 -28.20 -22.00 30.63
N GLY A 840 -29.40 -21.45 30.71
CA GLY A 840 -30.67 -22.13 30.48
C GLY A 840 -31.17 -22.00 29.04
N ALA A 841 -32.47 -22.22 28.86
CA ALA A 841 -33.14 -22.12 27.57
C ALA A 841 -33.36 -20.67 27.12
N GLN A 842 -33.82 -20.51 25.88
CA GLN A 842 -34.33 -19.25 25.36
C GLN A 842 -35.50 -18.75 26.24
N SER A 843 -35.42 -17.49 26.67
CA SER A 843 -36.50 -16.84 27.41
C SER A 843 -37.64 -16.49 26.47
N ARG A 844 -38.87 -16.38 27.01
CA ARG A 844 -40.03 -15.80 26.31
C ARG A 844 -39.96 -14.27 26.14
N HIS A 845 -38.98 -13.62 26.77
CA HIS A 845 -38.86 -12.16 26.80
C HIS A 845 -37.89 -11.66 25.74
N LEU A 846 -38.29 -10.63 25.02
CA LEU A 846 -37.45 -9.92 24.04
C LEU A 846 -36.64 -8.81 24.74
N PHE A 847 -35.48 -8.50 24.16
CA PHE A 847 -34.72 -7.31 24.51
C PHE A 847 -35.55 -6.03 24.33
N SER A 848 -35.53 -5.17 25.34
CA SER A 848 -36.38 -3.98 25.45
C SER A 848 -35.61 -2.69 25.74
N GLY A 849 -34.28 -2.73 25.72
CA GLY A 849 -33.38 -1.65 26.15
C GLY A 849 -32.47 -2.09 27.28
N ALA A 850 -31.45 -1.28 27.57
CA ALA A 850 -30.41 -1.62 28.53
C ALA A 850 -30.32 -0.59 29.66
N VAL A 851 -30.12 -1.07 30.89
CA VAL A 851 -29.87 -0.22 32.07
C VAL A 851 -28.59 -0.68 32.76
N GLY A 852 -27.61 0.21 32.83
CA GLY A 852 -26.35 -0.02 33.51
C GLY A 852 -26.53 -0.25 35.01
N CYS A 853 -25.83 -1.24 35.53
CA CYS A 853 -25.80 -1.63 36.94
C CYS A 853 -24.34 -1.68 37.43
N SER A 854 -24.17 -1.63 38.75
CA SER A 854 -22.88 -1.76 39.43
C SER A 854 -21.76 -0.94 38.76
N SER A 855 -20.78 -1.61 38.16
CA SER A 855 -19.61 -0.97 37.54
C SER A 855 -19.89 -0.24 36.23
N LEU A 856 -21.07 -0.44 35.64
CA LEU A 856 -21.54 0.24 34.44
C LEU A 856 -22.77 1.13 34.74
N ALA A 857 -23.05 1.40 36.02
CA ALA A 857 -24.11 2.34 36.40
C ALA A 857 -23.81 3.74 35.85
N GLY A 858 -24.81 4.36 35.23
CA GLY A 858 -24.71 5.70 34.63
C GLY A 858 -24.21 5.74 33.19
N VAL A 859 -23.81 4.61 32.59
CA VAL A 859 -23.53 4.53 31.16
C VAL A 859 -24.83 4.69 30.37
N ASP A 860 -24.83 5.57 29.37
CA ASP A 860 -25.94 5.73 28.43
C ASP A 860 -25.80 4.71 27.30
N PHE A 861 -26.60 3.65 27.39
CA PHE A 861 -26.63 2.58 26.40
C PHE A 861 -27.55 2.85 25.22
N ASP A 862 -28.43 3.86 25.34
CA ASP A 862 -29.39 4.25 24.33
C ASP A 862 -28.82 5.40 23.45
N GLN A 863 -27.57 5.85 23.69
CA GLN A 863 -26.91 6.89 22.91
C GLN A 863 -26.87 6.53 21.42
N GLU A 864 -27.42 7.41 20.60
CA GLU A 864 -27.32 7.31 19.14
C GLU A 864 -25.91 7.78 18.71
N LEU A 865 -25.15 6.86 18.13
CA LEU A 865 -23.85 7.12 17.53
C LEU A 865 -24.05 7.42 16.04
N ASP A 866 -23.29 8.36 15.50
CA ASP A 866 -23.33 8.73 14.07
C ASP A 866 -22.60 7.70 13.17
N LEU A 867 -23.08 6.45 13.23
CA LEU A 867 -22.55 5.32 12.46
C LEU A 867 -23.15 5.26 11.05
N ILE A 868 -22.38 4.76 10.08
CA ILE A 868 -22.74 4.59 8.67
C ILE A 868 -23.49 3.29 8.41
N ARG A 869 -23.59 2.40 9.40
CA ARG A 869 -24.43 1.19 9.33
C ARG A 869 -25.87 1.54 8.92
N LEU A 870 -26.39 0.82 7.93
CA LEU A 870 -27.81 0.85 7.58
C LEU A 870 -28.53 -0.38 8.19
N PRO A 871 -29.88 -0.31 8.38
CA PRO A 871 -30.65 -1.45 8.85
C PRO A 871 -30.56 -2.68 7.94
N ASN A 872 -30.98 -3.83 8.45
CA ASN A 872 -31.19 -5.04 7.65
C ASN A 872 -32.10 -4.77 6.44
N THR A 873 -31.88 -5.52 5.36
CA THR A 873 -32.70 -5.41 4.15
C THR A 873 -34.17 -5.78 4.42
N SER A 874 -34.42 -6.72 5.34
CA SER A 874 -35.77 -7.02 5.84
C SER A 874 -35.85 -6.77 7.35
N PRO A 875 -36.90 -6.09 7.86
CA PRO A 875 -37.09 -5.86 9.30
C PRO A 875 -37.15 -7.16 10.13
N ASP A 876 -37.66 -8.23 9.52
CA ASP A 876 -37.90 -9.51 10.20
C ASP A 876 -36.73 -10.49 10.03
N GLU A 877 -35.64 -10.09 9.34
CA GLU A 877 -34.53 -10.97 8.96
C GLU A 877 -33.89 -11.69 10.15
N ASP A 878 -33.67 -10.96 11.26
CA ASP A 878 -33.03 -11.52 12.44
C ASP A 878 -34.04 -12.18 13.41
N GLY A 879 -35.34 -12.02 13.17
CA GLY A 879 -36.39 -12.40 14.12
C GLY A 879 -36.35 -11.58 15.42
N GLY A 880 -36.85 -12.17 16.50
CA GLY A 880 -36.87 -11.55 17.81
C GLY A 880 -35.56 -11.75 18.57
N CYS A 881 -35.00 -10.68 19.14
CA CYS A 881 -33.83 -10.78 20.04
C CYS A 881 -34.29 -11.23 21.43
N PHE A 882 -34.36 -12.55 21.64
CA PHE A 882 -34.77 -13.12 22.93
C PHE A 882 -33.64 -13.06 23.96
N LEU A 883 -34.01 -12.81 25.22
CA LEU A 883 -33.10 -12.97 26.35
C LEU A 883 -32.80 -14.45 26.60
N THR A 884 -31.75 -14.73 27.38
CA THR A 884 -31.42 -16.07 27.84
C THR A 884 -31.84 -16.24 29.30
N ASP A 885 -32.39 -17.39 29.67
CA ASP A 885 -32.57 -17.72 31.08
C ASP A 885 -31.19 -18.01 31.70
N ILE A 886 -30.80 -17.21 32.68
CA ILE A 886 -29.48 -17.25 33.31
C ILE A 886 -29.65 -17.54 34.80
N GLU A 887 -28.98 -18.59 35.28
CA GLU A 887 -28.81 -18.85 36.71
C GLU A 887 -27.46 -18.29 37.16
N LEU A 888 -27.49 -17.27 38.02
CA LEU A 888 -26.28 -16.67 38.58
C LEU A 888 -25.63 -17.60 39.61
N THR A 889 -24.30 -17.72 39.56
CA THR A 889 -23.51 -18.40 40.60
C THR A 889 -22.56 -17.39 41.26
N THR A 890 -21.46 -17.03 40.61
CA THR A 890 -20.49 -16.03 41.11
C THR A 890 -20.52 -14.71 40.35
N ALA A 891 -21.22 -14.64 39.22
CA ALA A 891 -21.28 -13.43 38.42
C ALA A 891 -22.21 -12.37 39.02
N GLU A 892 -21.90 -11.11 38.73
CA GLU A 892 -22.78 -9.99 39.01
C GLU A 892 -23.46 -9.51 37.71
N VAL A 893 -24.66 -8.95 37.85
CA VAL A 893 -25.34 -8.27 36.73
C VAL A 893 -24.78 -6.86 36.60
N VAL A 894 -24.18 -6.55 35.45
CA VAL A 894 -23.63 -5.22 35.14
C VAL A 894 -24.51 -4.44 34.17
N VAL A 895 -25.39 -5.13 33.43
CA VAL A 895 -26.46 -4.51 32.63
C VAL A 895 -27.70 -5.38 32.74
N GLN A 896 -28.85 -4.75 32.96
CA GLN A 896 -30.15 -5.43 32.97
C GLN A 896 -31.02 -4.95 31.81
N ASP A 897 -31.94 -5.81 31.37
CA ASP A 897 -32.99 -5.44 30.42
C ASP A 897 -33.96 -4.44 31.07
N LYS A 898 -34.29 -3.38 30.33
CA LYS A 898 -35.03 -2.20 30.83
C LYS A 898 -36.45 -2.53 31.31
N ALA A 899 -37.19 -3.37 30.58
CA ALA A 899 -38.58 -3.68 30.92
C ALA A 899 -38.71 -4.83 31.93
N THR A 900 -37.82 -5.83 31.86
CA THR A 900 -37.96 -7.06 32.66
C THR A 900 -37.05 -7.12 33.89
N GLY A 901 -36.00 -6.29 33.94
CA GLY A 901 -34.97 -6.34 34.99
C GLY A 901 -34.10 -7.60 34.94
N ARG A 902 -34.22 -8.41 33.88
CA ARG A 902 -33.43 -9.64 33.72
C ARG A 902 -31.98 -9.33 33.36
N PRO A 903 -31.01 -10.22 33.67
CA PRO A 903 -29.63 -10.03 33.28
C PRO A 903 -29.49 -9.91 31.76
N LEU A 904 -28.94 -8.79 31.28
CA LEU A 904 -28.57 -8.58 29.88
C LEU A 904 -27.08 -8.78 29.65
N VAL A 905 -26.25 -8.28 30.58
CA VAL A 905 -24.81 -8.57 30.63
C VAL A 905 -24.42 -8.90 32.05
N VAL A 906 -23.72 -10.02 32.21
CA VAL A 906 -23.12 -10.42 33.48
C VAL A 906 -21.61 -10.28 33.41
N ARG A 907 -20.98 -10.02 34.56
CA ARG A 907 -19.53 -10.00 34.72
C ARG A 907 -19.14 -10.99 35.79
N ASN A 908 -18.14 -11.82 35.49
CA ASN A 908 -17.47 -12.66 36.47
C ASN A 908 -16.00 -12.29 36.58
N LYS A 909 -15.47 -12.23 37.80
CA LYS A 909 -14.04 -12.04 38.05
C LYS A 909 -13.38 -13.43 38.12
N VAL A 910 -12.43 -13.69 37.24
CA VAL A 910 -11.65 -14.93 37.24
C VAL A 910 -10.19 -14.55 37.36
N GLY A 911 -9.54 -14.96 38.44
CA GLY A 911 -8.16 -14.52 38.73
C GLY A 911 -8.04 -13.00 38.73
N ASN A 912 -7.17 -12.47 37.87
CA ASN A 912 -6.88 -11.05 37.75
C ASN A 912 -7.76 -10.31 36.72
N GLY A 913 -8.47 -11.04 35.84
CA GLY A 913 -9.26 -10.45 34.76
C GLY A 913 -10.77 -10.60 34.94
N TYR A 914 -11.50 -10.24 33.88
CA TYR A 914 -12.96 -10.21 33.86
C TYR A 914 -13.54 -10.88 32.61
N ALA A 915 -14.55 -11.72 32.82
CA ALA A 915 -15.34 -12.29 31.73
C ALA A 915 -16.73 -11.64 31.70
N TYR A 916 -17.08 -11.04 30.57
CA TYR A 916 -18.38 -10.45 30.28
C TYR A 916 -19.14 -11.36 29.34
N LEU A 917 -20.37 -11.74 29.72
CA LEU A 917 -21.27 -12.53 28.90
C LEU A 917 -22.50 -11.72 28.53
N LEU A 918 -22.77 -11.58 27.23
CA LEU A 918 -24.02 -11.04 26.71
C LEU A 918 -25.10 -12.13 26.72
N CYS A 919 -26.13 -11.92 27.53
CA CYS A 919 -27.14 -12.90 27.91
C CYS A 919 -28.37 -12.90 26.98
N VAL A 920 -28.14 -12.88 25.67
CA VAL A 920 -29.21 -12.94 24.65
C VAL A 920 -29.04 -14.18 23.77
N HIS A 921 -30.14 -14.76 23.29
CA HIS A 921 -30.16 -15.82 22.29
C HIS A 921 -29.95 -15.24 20.88
N ALA A 922 -28.91 -14.40 20.73
CA ALA A 922 -28.58 -13.67 19.50
C ALA A 922 -27.08 -13.38 19.41
N PHE A 923 -26.54 -13.37 18.19
CA PHE A 923 -25.16 -12.97 17.99
C PHE A 923 -25.02 -11.44 18.13
N PRO A 924 -23.80 -10.94 18.39
CA PRO A 924 -23.50 -9.51 18.50
C PRO A 924 -24.08 -8.62 17.39
N GLY A 925 -24.22 -9.12 16.16
CA GLY A 925 -24.72 -8.34 15.03
C GLY A 925 -26.24 -8.17 14.92
N HIS A 926 -27.05 -8.72 15.83
CA HIS A 926 -28.51 -8.63 15.73
C HIS A 926 -29.01 -7.17 15.73
N GLU A 927 -29.94 -6.86 14.83
CA GLU A 927 -30.48 -5.50 14.64
C GLU A 927 -31.06 -4.84 15.91
N ALA A 928 -31.69 -5.61 16.81
CA ALA A 928 -32.32 -5.06 18.01
C ALA A 928 -31.31 -4.44 18.99
N ILE A 929 -30.05 -4.87 18.97
CA ILE A 929 -29.00 -4.41 19.90
C ILE A 929 -28.00 -3.44 19.23
N LYS A 930 -28.32 -2.92 18.04
CA LYS A 930 -27.41 -2.07 17.25
C LYS A 930 -26.94 -0.79 17.95
N HIS A 931 -27.73 -0.23 18.85
CA HIS A 931 -27.35 0.94 19.66
C HIS A 931 -26.66 0.50 20.95
N PHE A 932 -27.18 -0.53 21.61
CA PHE A 932 -26.66 -1.02 22.88
C PHE A 932 -25.20 -1.49 22.78
N LEU A 933 -24.89 -2.31 21.77
CA LEU A 933 -23.62 -3.03 21.75
C LEU A 933 -22.40 -2.13 21.48
N PRO A 934 -22.41 -1.18 20.52
CA PRO A 934 -21.34 -0.21 20.38
C PRO A 934 -21.06 0.58 21.67
N ASN A 935 -22.12 1.05 22.35
CA ASN A 935 -21.99 1.77 23.62
C ASN A 935 -21.40 0.90 24.73
N LEU A 936 -21.75 -0.40 24.77
CA LEU A 936 -21.12 -1.36 25.68
C LEU A 936 -19.63 -1.52 25.39
N VAL A 937 -19.24 -1.68 24.13
CA VAL A 937 -17.82 -1.86 23.79
C VAL A 937 -17.02 -0.60 24.11
N ILE A 938 -17.54 0.60 23.85
CA ILE A 938 -16.92 1.87 24.26
C ILE A 938 -16.70 1.89 25.79
N ALA A 939 -17.74 1.56 26.57
CA ALA A 939 -17.63 1.53 28.02
C ALA A 939 -16.60 0.49 28.54
N LEU A 940 -16.39 -0.61 27.82
CA LEU A 940 -15.36 -1.60 28.15
C LEU A 940 -13.95 -1.11 27.80
N ILE A 941 -13.78 -0.43 26.67
CA ILE A 941 -12.50 0.19 26.26
C ILE A 941 -12.08 1.21 27.31
N ASP A 942 -12.95 2.18 27.64
CA ASP A 942 -12.66 3.25 28.60
C ASP A 942 -12.27 2.69 29.98
N ARG A 943 -12.82 1.53 30.34
CA ARG A 943 -12.59 0.91 31.63
C ARG A 943 -11.32 0.07 31.70
N HIS A 944 -11.04 -0.72 30.66
CA HIS A 944 -10.03 -1.79 30.70
C HIS A 944 -8.82 -1.54 29.80
N VAL A 945 -8.94 -0.62 28.84
CA VAL A 945 -7.88 -0.28 27.88
C VAL A 945 -7.30 1.09 28.22
N ARG A 946 -6.72 1.21 29.42
CA ARG A 946 -5.99 2.43 29.79
C ARG A 946 -4.65 2.49 29.09
N ARG A 947 -4.35 3.65 28.51
CA ARG A 947 -3.09 3.95 27.83
C ARG A 947 -2.48 5.20 28.43
N ASP A 948 -1.17 5.14 28.66
CA ASP A 948 -0.40 6.32 29.07
C ASP A 948 -0.03 7.19 27.87
N VAL A 949 -0.16 6.65 26.65
CA VAL A 949 0.14 7.34 25.40
C VAL A 949 -1.00 7.12 24.41
N PHE A 950 -1.60 8.19 23.91
CA PHE A 950 -2.69 8.15 22.93
C PHE A 950 -2.88 9.51 22.24
N VAL A 951 -3.73 9.56 21.23
CA VAL A 951 -4.00 10.77 20.43
C VAL A 951 -5.50 11.06 20.43
N ASP A 952 -5.88 12.28 20.78
CA ASP A 952 -7.23 12.80 20.53
C ASP A 952 -7.26 13.45 19.14
N ASP A 953 -8.00 12.85 18.22
CA ASP A 953 -8.21 13.36 16.88
C ASP A 953 -9.69 13.70 16.64
N PRO A 954 -10.07 15.00 16.69
CA PRO A 954 -11.44 15.42 16.44
C PRO A 954 -11.87 15.26 14.98
N SER A 955 -10.93 15.12 14.04
CA SER A 955 -11.23 14.94 12.60
C SER A 955 -11.52 13.49 12.24
N ALA A 956 -11.06 12.54 13.05
CA ALA A 956 -11.00 11.12 12.74
C ALA A 956 -10.33 10.84 11.39
N ASP A 957 -9.31 11.60 11.02
CA ASP A 957 -8.52 11.43 9.79
C ASP A 957 -7.04 11.13 10.06
N VAL A 958 -6.61 11.05 11.32
CA VAL A 958 -5.23 10.71 11.68
C VAL A 958 -5.16 9.27 12.16
N TYR A 959 -4.47 8.43 11.39
CA TYR A 959 -4.05 7.13 11.89
C TYR A 959 -2.81 7.31 12.78
N TRP A 960 -2.77 6.62 13.91
CA TRP A 960 -1.63 6.66 14.83
C TRP A 960 -1.33 5.28 15.40
N SER A 961 -0.04 5.01 15.63
CA SER A 961 0.44 3.77 16.26
C SER A 961 1.53 4.09 17.28
N VAL A 962 1.47 3.43 18.44
CA VAL A 962 2.46 3.56 19.52
C VAL A 962 3.40 2.38 19.46
N TRP A 963 4.68 2.63 19.23
CA TRP A 963 5.73 1.62 19.20
C TRP A 963 6.58 1.71 20.46
N LYS A 964 6.64 0.63 21.23
CA LYS A 964 7.26 0.59 22.56
C LYS A 964 8.62 -0.10 22.50
N THR A 965 9.68 0.63 22.84
CA THR A 965 11.04 0.08 23.08
C THR A 965 11.19 -0.41 24.51
N ALA A 966 10.44 0.17 25.44
CA ALA A 966 10.26 -0.25 26.82
C ALA A 966 8.84 0.09 27.30
N ALA A 967 8.46 -0.30 28.52
CA ALA A 967 7.12 -0.04 29.05
C ALA A 967 6.74 1.47 29.01
N ASP A 968 7.69 2.34 29.35
CA ASP A 968 7.52 3.79 29.43
C ASP A 968 8.24 4.57 28.32
N ALA A 969 8.86 3.91 27.34
CA ALA A 969 9.61 4.57 26.26
C ALA A 969 9.25 4.02 24.88
N GLY A 970 9.30 4.88 23.87
CA GLY A 970 8.94 4.51 22.50
C GLY A 970 8.73 5.70 21.58
N LYS A 971 7.94 5.48 20.53
CA LYS A 971 7.51 6.46 19.53
C LYS A 971 6.02 6.41 19.28
N ILE A 972 5.45 7.54 18.89
CA ILE A 972 4.14 7.63 18.25
C ILE A 972 4.39 7.96 16.79
N TYR A 973 3.85 7.15 15.88
CA TYR A 973 3.78 7.47 14.45
C TYR A 973 2.40 8.04 14.14
N LEU A 974 2.32 9.11 13.36
CA LEU A 974 1.06 9.69 12.89
C LEU A 974 1.07 9.81 11.37
N LEU A 975 -0.06 9.48 10.75
CA LEU A 975 -0.29 9.61 9.30
C LEU A 975 -1.63 10.31 9.07
N ASN A 976 -1.63 11.39 8.30
CA ASN A 976 -2.85 12.01 7.82
C ASN A 976 -3.46 11.17 6.69
N THR A 977 -4.61 10.55 6.96
CA THR A 977 -5.33 9.67 6.01
C THR A 977 -6.29 10.41 5.08
N ASP A 978 -6.41 11.74 5.23
CA ASP A 978 -7.15 12.59 4.31
C ASP A 978 -6.32 12.86 3.04
N TRP A 979 -6.58 12.07 2.00
CA TRP A 979 -5.87 12.13 0.71
C TRP A 979 -6.54 13.04 -0.32
N GLU A 980 -7.67 13.69 -0.01
CA GLU A 980 -8.45 14.42 -1.02
C GLU A 980 -7.74 15.69 -1.50
N SER A 981 -6.99 16.34 -0.61
CA SER A 981 -6.29 17.58 -0.92
C SER A 981 -4.82 17.52 -0.49
N GLY A 982 -3.93 17.95 -1.38
CA GLY A 982 -2.49 17.98 -1.08
C GLY A 982 -2.16 18.97 0.02
N ALA A 983 -1.20 18.60 0.88
CA ALA A 983 -0.66 19.42 1.97
C ALA A 983 -1.70 19.90 3.01
N ASN A 984 -2.84 19.21 3.12
CA ASN A 984 -3.82 19.51 4.17
C ASN A 984 -3.26 19.13 5.56
N GLN A 985 -3.83 19.75 6.59
CA GLN A 985 -3.32 19.65 7.96
C GLN A 985 -4.42 19.21 8.93
N LYS A 986 -4.05 18.36 9.89
CA LYS A 986 -4.94 17.93 10.98
C LYS A 986 -4.31 18.28 12.32
N VAL A 987 -5.06 18.97 13.16
CA VAL A 987 -4.61 19.30 14.51
C VAL A 987 -5.15 18.27 15.49
N VAL A 988 -4.23 17.59 16.17
CA VAL A 988 -4.53 16.57 17.19
C VAL A 988 -3.98 17.00 18.55
N VAL A 989 -4.41 16.32 19.61
CA VAL A 989 -3.77 16.43 20.93
C VAL A 989 -3.08 15.11 21.25
N ILE A 990 -1.76 15.15 21.42
CA ILE A 990 -0.97 14.00 21.83
C ILE A 990 -0.92 13.97 23.35
N HIS A 991 -1.24 12.82 23.94
CA HIS A 991 -1.05 12.54 25.36
C HIS A 991 0.14 11.61 25.53
N ALA A 992 1.11 11.99 26.35
CA ALA A 992 2.32 11.22 26.65
C ALA A 992 2.64 11.28 28.15
N GLY A 993 2.17 10.28 28.88
CA GLY A 993 2.18 10.25 30.34
C GLY A 993 1.26 11.34 30.90
N GLU A 994 1.81 12.20 31.76
CA GLU A 994 1.08 13.35 32.32
C GLU A 994 1.09 14.59 31.39
N ASN A 995 1.82 14.56 30.28
CA ASN A 995 1.82 15.65 29.30
C ASN A 995 0.72 15.48 28.27
N ASN A 996 0.19 16.62 27.83
CA ASN A 996 -0.52 16.71 26.57
C ASN A 996 -0.17 18.01 25.84
N PHE A 997 -0.14 17.96 24.52
CA PHE A 997 0.14 19.12 23.67
C PHE A 997 -0.51 18.96 22.31
N LYS A 998 -0.73 20.10 21.64
CA LYS A 998 -1.27 20.12 20.28
C LYS A 998 -0.16 19.79 19.29
N TYR A 999 -0.51 19.01 18.28
CA TYR A 999 0.39 18.65 17.19
C TYR A 999 -0.33 18.78 15.85
N THR A 1000 0.40 19.20 14.81
CA THR A 1000 -0.15 19.32 13.45
C THR A 1000 0.42 18.22 12.59
N VAL A 1001 -0.45 17.33 12.12
CA VAL A 1001 -0.09 16.23 11.21
C VAL A 1001 -0.31 16.69 9.77
N LEU A 1002 0.70 16.51 8.93
CA LEU A 1002 0.69 16.96 7.53
C LEU A 1002 0.39 15.81 6.57
N GLU A 1003 -0.36 16.09 5.51
CA GLU A 1003 -0.53 15.15 4.40
C GLU A 1003 0.81 14.93 3.66
N GLY A 1004 1.07 13.67 3.27
CA GLY A 1004 2.27 13.30 2.51
C GLY A 1004 3.57 13.26 3.33
N GLN A 1005 3.50 13.35 4.66
CA GLN A 1005 4.66 13.30 5.55
C GLN A 1005 4.43 12.31 6.71
N PRO A 1006 5.43 11.48 7.06
CA PRO A 1006 5.36 10.65 8.26
C PRO A 1006 5.76 11.49 9.47
N ASP A 1007 4.90 11.58 10.47
CA ASP A 1007 5.20 12.27 11.72
C ASP A 1007 5.63 11.27 12.79
N GLU A 1008 6.73 11.57 13.50
CA GLU A 1008 7.19 10.78 14.64
C GLU A 1008 7.41 11.62 15.90
N VAL A 1009 6.91 11.13 17.03
CA VAL A 1009 7.12 11.74 18.36
C VAL A 1009 7.72 10.70 19.28
N ALA A 1010 8.98 10.88 19.66
CA ALA A 1010 9.62 10.03 20.66
C ALA A 1010 9.14 10.41 22.07
N PHE A 1011 8.92 9.41 22.92
CA PHE A 1011 8.55 9.63 24.32
C PHE A 1011 9.36 8.72 25.25
N CYS A 1012 9.51 9.17 26.50
CA CYS A 1012 10.02 8.38 27.61
C CYS A 1012 9.48 8.94 28.93
N GLY A 1013 8.73 8.15 29.69
CA GLY A 1013 7.96 8.61 30.86
C GLY A 1013 7.09 9.83 30.53
N ASN A 1014 7.18 10.89 31.34
CA ASN A 1014 6.48 12.16 31.12
C ASN A 1014 7.31 13.15 30.29
N THR A 1015 8.04 12.69 29.27
CA THR A 1015 8.75 13.57 28.33
C THR A 1015 8.48 13.15 26.90
N ALA A 1016 8.44 14.12 25.99
CA ALA A 1016 8.29 13.90 24.56
C ALA A 1016 9.25 14.80 23.77
N LEU A 1017 9.68 14.32 22.61
CA LEU A 1017 10.61 14.98 21.70
C LEU A 1017 10.22 14.70 20.24
N TYR A 1018 10.18 15.75 19.42
CA TYR A 1018 10.10 15.65 17.97
C TYR A 1018 10.92 16.76 17.28
N ALA A 1019 11.12 16.63 15.97
CA ALA A 1019 11.75 17.65 15.13
C ALA A 1019 10.75 18.25 14.14
N ASP A 1020 10.98 19.48 13.71
CA ASP A 1020 10.15 20.16 12.70
C ASP A 1020 10.26 19.60 11.28
N THR A 1021 11.11 18.60 11.08
CA THR A 1021 11.38 17.94 9.80
C THR A 1021 11.45 16.42 9.97
N PRO A 1022 10.94 15.64 8.99
CA PRO A 1022 11.07 14.18 8.99
C PRO A 1022 12.49 13.70 8.63
N GLU A 1023 13.44 14.60 8.39
CA GLU A 1023 14.86 14.29 8.10
C GLU A 1023 15.72 14.19 9.36
N VAL A 1024 15.11 14.00 10.54
CA VAL A 1024 15.80 13.81 11.81
C VAL A 1024 15.27 12.56 12.48
N TYR A 1025 16.16 11.59 12.65
CA TYR A 1025 15.87 10.37 13.39
C TYR A 1025 16.07 10.62 14.88
N ILE A 1026 15.04 10.34 15.67
CA ILE A 1026 15.10 10.46 17.13
C ILE A 1026 14.79 9.10 17.75
N ALA A 1027 15.63 8.57 18.63
CA ALA A 1027 15.36 7.36 19.40
C ALA A 1027 15.36 7.66 20.90
N SER A 1028 14.46 7.05 21.66
CA SER A 1028 14.42 7.16 23.11
C SER A 1028 15.16 5.99 23.76
N ASP A 1029 16.16 6.31 24.59
CA ASP A 1029 16.96 5.35 25.33
C ASP A 1029 16.71 5.53 26.83
N LYS A 1030 16.32 4.45 27.52
CA LYS A 1030 16.13 4.49 28.97
C LYS A 1030 17.47 4.37 29.69
N THR A 1031 17.83 5.39 30.47
CA THR A 1031 19.04 5.38 31.31
C THR A 1031 18.73 5.07 32.78
N ASP A 1032 17.85 5.84 33.45
CA ASP A 1032 17.38 5.63 34.83
C ASP A 1032 16.07 6.40 35.12
N GLN A 1033 15.60 6.49 36.38
CA GLN A 1033 14.33 7.17 36.73
C GLN A 1033 14.40 8.71 36.64
N GLU A 1034 15.59 9.31 36.79
CA GLU A 1034 15.76 10.76 36.87
C GLU A 1034 16.28 11.36 35.56
N THR A 1035 16.99 10.58 34.75
CA THR A 1035 17.58 11.00 33.48
C THR A 1035 16.98 10.24 32.30
N VAL A 1036 16.46 10.99 31.32
CA VAL A 1036 16.03 10.48 30.02
C VAL A 1036 17.09 10.81 28.97
N ARG A 1037 17.42 9.86 28.11
CA ARG A 1037 18.29 10.06 26.94
C ARG A 1037 17.48 9.94 25.65
N TYR A 1038 17.70 10.87 24.74
CA TYR A 1038 17.30 10.76 23.35
C TYR A 1038 18.54 10.78 22.46
N SER A 1039 18.66 9.77 21.60
CA SER A 1039 19.66 9.70 20.54
C SER A 1039 19.10 10.42 19.31
N ILE A 1040 19.84 11.37 18.76
CA ILE A 1040 19.41 12.23 17.65
C ILE A 1040 20.41 12.11 16.52
N GLN A 1041 19.90 11.84 15.32
CA GLN A 1041 20.69 11.81 14.10
C GLN A 1041 20.00 12.58 12.97
N GLY A 1042 20.77 13.34 12.22
CA GLY A 1042 20.29 14.14 11.09
C GLY A 1042 21.36 15.12 10.63
N PHE A 1043 21.01 15.99 9.69
CA PHE A 1043 21.97 16.88 9.01
C PHE A 1043 21.43 18.30 8.87
N GLY A 1044 22.34 19.27 8.95
CA GLY A 1044 22.01 20.69 8.82
C GLY A 1044 21.16 21.28 9.95
N PRO A 1045 20.55 22.45 9.73
CA PRO A 1045 19.73 23.16 10.73
C PRO A 1045 18.33 22.55 10.88
N THR A 1046 17.86 22.43 12.12
CA THR A 1046 16.51 21.96 12.48
C THR A 1046 16.08 22.55 13.83
N VAL A 1047 14.80 22.40 14.17
CA VAL A 1047 14.23 22.78 15.45
C VAL A 1047 13.74 21.55 16.19
N LEU A 1048 14.26 21.35 17.41
CA LEU A 1048 13.80 20.31 18.32
C LEU A 1048 12.74 20.87 19.26
N HIS A 1049 11.64 20.13 19.43
CA HIS A 1049 10.52 20.46 20.28
C HIS A 1049 10.46 19.50 21.45
N VAL A 1050 10.64 20.00 22.68
CA VAL A 1050 10.76 19.19 23.89
C VAL A 1050 9.65 19.52 24.87
N TYR A 1051 9.01 18.48 25.40
CA TYR A 1051 7.99 18.59 26.45
C TYR A 1051 8.37 17.78 27.69
N SER A 1052 8.06 18.30 28.87
CA SER A 1052 8.25 17.62 30.16
C SER A 1052 7.08 17.88 31.10
N GLY A 1053 6.60 16.85 31.79
CA GLY A 1053 5.51 16.95 32.77
C GLY A 1053 5.98 17.43 34.14
N SER A 1054 7.28 17.57 34.31
CA SER A 1054 7.91 18.04 35.54
C SER A 1054 9.04 19.01 35.21
N PRO A 1055 9.46 19.87 36.15
CA PRO A 1055 10.62 20.72 35.93
C PRO A 1055 11.84 19.86 35.59
N ALA A 1056 12.53 20.21 34.52
CA ALA A 1056 13.66 19.45 34.04
C ALA A 1056 14.77 20.34 33.48
N VAL A 1057 16.00 19.86 33.55
CA VAL A 1057 17.15 20.47 32.90
C VAL A 1057 17.49 19.62 31.68
N LEU A 1058 17.47 20.26 30.52
CA LEU A 1058 17.93 19.68 29.27
C LEU A 1058 19.40 20.01 29.03
N SER A 1059 20.15 19.05 28.49
CA SER A 1059 21.51 19.27 27.97
C SER A 1059 21.69 18.62 26.59
N LEU A 1060 22.30 19.34 25.67
CA LEU A 1060 22.64 18.90 24.32
C LEU A 1060 24.01 19.49 23.94
N GLY A 1061 25.04 18.64 23.91
CA GLY A 1061 26.43 19.11 23.82
C GLY A 1061 26.77 20.09 24.96
N ALA A 1062 27.19 21.31 24.62
CA ALA A 1062 27.46 22.37 25.60
C ALA A 1062 26.24 23.23 25.96
N LYS A 1063 25.09 23.04 25.28
CA LYS A 1063 23.86 23.81 25.53
C LYS A 1063 23.09 23.20 26.71
N THR A 1064 22.61 24.04 27.62
CA THR A 1064 21.73 23.64 28.73
C THR A 1064 20.49 24.54 28.79
N GLY A 1065 19.33 23.97 29.09
CA GLY A 1065 18.06 24.71 29.17
C GLY A 1065 17.18 24.23 30.32
N LEU A 1066 16.39 25.13 30.90
CA LEU A 1066 15.37 24.79 31.89
C LEU A 1066 14.03 24.60 31.18
N ILE A 1067 13.43 23.42 31.31
CA ILE A 1067 12.10 23.10 30.80
C ILE A 1067 11.10 23.26 31.95
N LYS A 1068 10.07 24.07 31.71
CA LYS A 1068 8.95 24.21 32.64
C LYS A 1068 7.90 23.14 32.36
N PRO A 1069 7.17 22.66 33.39
CA PRO A 1069 6.10 21.69 33.22
C PRO A 1069 5.06 22.17 32.21
N ALA A 1070 4.66 21.29 31.28
CA ALA A 1070 3.60 21.51 30.29
C ALA A 1070 3.79 22.76 29.38
N GLU A 1071 4.99 23.33 29.35
CA GLU A 1071 5.39 24.33 28.35
C GLU A 1071 6.31 23.68 27.32
N GLU A 1072 6.11 24.04 26.05
CA GLU A 1072 6.99 23.65 24.96
C GLU A 1072 8.36 24.35 25.11
N TYR A 1073 9.43 23.57 25.06
CA TYR A 1073 10.78 24.10 24.94
C TYR A 1073 11.29 23.88 23.51
N VAL A 1074 11.49 24.99 22.79
CA VAL A 1074 11.94 25.01 21.39
C VAL A 1074 13.44 25.23 21.34
N LEU A 1075 14.17 24.33 20.70
CA LEU A 1075 15.63 24.34 20.64
C LEU A 1075 16.14 24.30 19.18
N PRO A 1076 16.52 25.45 18.61
CA PRO A 1076 17.20 25.51 17.32
C PRO A 1076 18.61 24.92 17.41
N VAL A 1077 18.92 23.96 16.54
CA VAL A 1077 20.21 23.26 16.46
C VAL A 1077 20.71 23.19 15.03
N ASN A 1078 22.02 23.03 14.89
CA ASN A 1078 22.66 22.64 13.64
C ASN A 1078 23.37 21.31 13.89
N LEU A 1079 22.86 20.23 13.30
CA LEU A 1079 23.36 18.88 13.56
C LEU A 1079 24.76 18.66 12.97
N ASP A 1080 25.13 19.43 11.94
CA ASP A 1080 26.49 19.42 11.38
C ASP A 1080 27.54 19.88 12.41
N GLU A 1081 27.19 20.85 13.26
CA GLU A 1081 28.07 21.36 14.33
C GLU A 1081 28.14 20.42 15.53
N LEU A 1082 27.14 19.55 15.68
CA LEU A 1082 27.03 18.57 16.77
C LEU A 1082 27.55 17.18 16.39
N GLY A 1083 28.04 17.00 15.17
CA GLY A 1083 28.66 15.75 14.69
C GLY A 1083 27.71 14.77 14.00
N ASN A 1084 26.52 15.22 13.57
CA ASN A 1084 25.46 14.45 12.87
C ASN A 1084 24.82 13.30 13.66
N SER A 1085 25.42 12.90 14.77
CA SER A 1085 24.86 11.98 15.76
C SER A 1085 25.20 12.51 17.15
N THR A 1086 24.19 12.72 17.98
CA THR A 1086 24.34 13.38 19.28
C THR A 1086 23.29 12.88 20.28
N GLU A 1087 23.50 13.20 21.56
CA GLU A 1087 22.58 12.82 22.64
C GLU A 1087 21.97 14.07 23.30
N LEU A 1088 20.66 14.04 23.49
CA LEU A 1088 19.91 14.99 24.32
C LEU A 1088 19.55 14.30 25.63
N LEU A 1089 19.98 14.90 26.76
CA LEU A 1089 19.69 14.40 28.10
C LEU A 1089 18.69 15.32 28.78
N ILE A 1090 17.67 14.75 29.43
CA ILE A 1090 16.69 15.47 30.25
C ILE A 1090 16.78 14.94 31.68
N GLN A 1091 17.25 15.77 32.61
CA GLN A 1091 17.32 15.48 34.04
C GLN A 1091 16.10 16.06 34.76
N ARG A 1092 15.27 15.21 35.36
CA ARG A 1092 14.04 15.57 36.07
C ARG A 1092 14.37 15.95 37.51
N GLY A 1093 13.64 16.93 38.07
CA GLY A 1093 13.71 17.25 39.50
C GLY A 1093 14.92 18.09 39.93
N ALA A 1094 15.72 18.60 38.99
CA ALA A 1094 16.72 19.63 39.27
C ALA A 1094 16.02 20.96 39.55
N SER A 1095 16.00 21.36 40.83
CA SER A 1095 15.51 22.67 41.29
C SER A 1095 16.51 23.78 41.05
#